data_AF-A0A2U1JT89-F1
#
_entry.id   AF-A0A2U1JT89-F1
#
_cell.length_a   1.000
_cell.length_b   1.000
_cell.length_c   1.000
_cell.angle_alpha   90.00
_cell.angle_beta   90.00
_cell.angle_gamma   90.00
#
_symmetry.space_group_name_H-M   'P 1'
#
loop_
_entity.id
_entity.type
_entity.pdbx_description
1 polymer ?
#
loop_
_entity_poly.entity_id
_entity_poly.type
_entity_poly.pdbx_seq_one_letter_code
_entity_poly.pdbx_strand_id
1 'polypeptide(L)'
;MKKFVYLFHEGQGNMKDLLGGKGANLAEMTRIGLPVPYGFTITTEACNAYYEAGKTIPASIEQQTLEALSRLEEKMGKKLGDSDNPLLVSVRSGSVFSMPGMMDTILNLGMNDETVAAVAKLTDNPRFAYDSYRRFIQMFSNVVLEIDTYYFEQLLEETREQKGYLSDPELTAEDWKEVIAGYKEIVKKHTKKAFPQDPKEQLFLAINAVFNSWNNQRAIVYRRLNKIPDHLGTAVNVQSMVFGNMGDDSGTGVAFTRNPSTGEPTLYGEYLINAQGEDVVAGIRTPQPIATLQEEMPDVYKQFTDTCHQLEQHYQEMQDIEFTVERGKLFILQTRNGKRTAQAAIRIAVEMVEEGIIDKKTALLRVDPDQLNQLLHRRIDNSVEKEILAKGLPASPGAATGQVVFDADEAEQLAKEGQKVILVRPETTPDDIHGVVASQAILTSRGGMTSHAAVVARGMGKACICGCEAIKIDLRAKQFTVGRITVNFGDTITIDGSTGEIILGEVPMIEPELSDEFQRLLAWADEERKIVVRANADNPEDAKKAFEFGAVGIGLCRTEHMFMDSKRVPIVQKMILAENFGERKAALEQLLPMQQEDFEGIFEAMQGYPVTVRLLDPPLHEFLPPKEELLIEVTKLQILEPQSEELKKKEQLLKKVRQLDEYNPMLGLRGCRLGIMYPEIYEMQAKAIFYAAATLAERNIEVQPEIMIPLVGHVNELKEMRQVVVDAANNVQKETGKKIAFTIGTMIEIPRAAVTADQIAEEADFFSFGTNDLTQTTFGYSRDDAEGKFLQAYVENKILPENPFSALDQTGVGKLVETGVKLGRTTKPKLKLGICGEHGGEKSSIEFFYKIGLDYVSCSPYRVPLARLAAAQATIRYERNKGEFITTV
;
A
#
# COMPACT_ATOMS: atom_id res chain seq x y z
N MET A 1 -40.99 15.26 9.45
CA MET A 1 -39.95 15.28 10.50
C MET A 1 -38.82 14.37 10.05
N LYS A 2 -37.55 14.78 10.16
CA LYS A 2 -36.40 13.95 9.74
C LYS A 2 -36.23 12.79 10.73
N LYS A 3 -36.02 11.56 10.24
CA LYS A 3 -35.85 10.35 11.06
C LYS A 3 -34.38 10.16 11.41
N PHE A 4 -34.07 10.16 12.71
CA PHE A 4 -32.71 10.09 13.27
C PHE A 4 -32.42 8.78 14.01
N VAL A 5 -33.44 7.97 14.29
CA VAL A 5 -33.28 6.70 15.01
C VAL A 5 -33.95 5.59 14.21
N TYR A 6 -33.24 4.48 14.02
CA TYR A 6 -33.70 3.31 13.27
C TYR A 6 -33.58 2.07 14.14
N LEU A 7 -34.67 1.31 14.31
CA LEU A 7 -34.59 -0.03 14.88
C LEU A 7 -33.81 -0.93 13.89
N PHE A 8 -33.13 -1.97 14.37
CA PHE A 8 -32.29 -2.80 13.47
C PHE A 8 -33.08 -3.39 12.29
N HIS A 9 -34.34 -3.79 12.49
CA HIS A 9 -35.18 -4.31 11.41
C HIS A 9 -35.67 -3.25 10.40
N GLU A 10 -35.46 -1.96 10.67
CA GLU A 10 -35.81 -0.86 9.77
C GLU A 10 -34.63 -0.43 8.86
N GLY A 11 -33.43 -0.95 9.11
CA GLY A 11 -32.22 -0.65 8.34
C GLY A 11 -31.84 -1.76 7.36
N GLN A 12 -30.73 -1.57 6.65
CA GLN A 12 -30.13 -2.55 5.74
C GLN A 12 -28.64 -2.25 5.49
N GLY A 13 -27.90 -3.23 5.00
CA GLY A 13 -26.44 -3.18 4.86
C GLY A 13 -25.88 -2.10 3.93
N ASN A 14 -26.69 -1.52 3.04
CA ASN A 14 -26.27 -0.42 2.15
C ASN A 14 -26.43 0.97 2.77
N MET A 15 -27.06 1.11 3.94
CA MET A 15 -27.26 2.38 4.65
C MET A 15 -26.03 2.79 5.50
N LYS A 16 -24.81 2.43 5.07
CA LYS A 16 -23.56 2.66 5.84
C LYS A 16 -23.29 4.14 6.10
N ASP A 17 -23.62 5.01 5.16
CA ASP A 17 -23.43 6.45 5.31
C ASP A 17 -24.30 7.03 6.44
N LEU A 18 -25.46 6.42 6.69
CA LEU A 18 -26.45 6.88 7.65
C LEU A 18 -26.34 6.17 9.01
N LEU A 19 -26.17 4.85 9.01
CA LEU A 19 -26.16 4.00 10.20
C LEU A 19 -24.73 3.68 10.70
N GLY A 20 -23.72 4.13 9.96
CA GLY A 20 -22.35 3.64 10.12
C GLY A 20 -22.20 2.18 9.67
N GLY A 21 -20.95 1.71 9.58
CA GLY A 21 -20.66 0.33 9.19
C GLY A 21 -21.27 -0.70 10.14
N LYS A 22 -21.16 -0.47 11.46
CA LYS A 22 -21.71 -1.39 12.47
C LYS A 22 -23.24 -1.44 12.47
N GLY A 23 -23.90 -0.28 12.46
CA GLY A 23 -25.37 -0.22 12.48
C GLY A 23 -25.98 -0.83 11.22
N ALA A 24 -25.38 -0.59 10.05
CA ALA A 24 -25.79 -1.22 8.81
C ALA A 24 -25.63 -2.75 8.85
N ASN A 25 -24.54 -3.27 9.42
CA ASN A 25 -24.34 -4.71 9.56
C ASN A 25 -25.30 -5.35 10.58
N LEU A 26 -25.57 -4.68 11.71
CA LEU A 26 -26.57 -5.14 12.70
C LEU A 26 -27.97 -5.25 12.08
N ALA A 27 -28.34 -4.24 11.29
CA ALA A 27 -29.60 -4.24 10.56
C ALA A 27 -29.66 -5.37 9.53
N GLU A 28 -28.59 -5.56 8.76
CA GLU A 28 -28.50 -6.63 7.76
C GLU A 28 -28.61 -8.02 8.40
N MET A 29 -27.85 -8.28 9.47
CA MET A 29 -27.90 -9.54 10.22
C MET A 29 -29.30 -9.82 10.77
N THR A 30 -29.98 -8.79 11.30
CA THR A 30 -31.36 -8.90 11.79
C THR A 30 -32.32 -9.26 10.64
N ARG A 31 -32.12 -8.68 9.45
CA ARG A 31 -32.96 -8.91 8.28
C ARG A 31 -32.84 -10.32 7.71
N ILE A 32 -31.64 -10.89 7.72
CA ILE A 32 -31.39 -12.27 7.26
C ILE A 32 -31.70 -13.33 8.31
N GLY A 33 -32.24 -12.93 9.48
CA GLY A 33 -32.74 -13.85 10.49
C GLY A 33 -31.70 -14.40 11.46
N LEU A 34 -30.52 -13.77 11.58
CA LEU A 34 -29.53 -14.18 12.57
C LEU A 34 -29.95 -13.81 14.00
N PRO A 35 -29.46 -14.53 15.02
CA PRO A 35 -29.79 -14.25 16.42
C PRO A 35 -29.05 -13.00 16.93
N VAL A 36 -29.47 -11.83 16.48
CA VAL A 36 -28.90 -10.54 16.89
C VAL A 36 -29.67 -10.02 18.11
N PRO A 37 -29.00 -9.60 19.20
CA PRO A 37 -29.69 -8.91 20.29
C PRO A 37 -30.38 -7.65 19.78
N TYR A 38 -31.64 -7.47 20.18
CA TYR A 38 -32.47 -6.40 19.65
C TYR A 38 -31.95 -5.01 20.08
N GLY A 39 -32.16 -4.00 19.23
CA GLY A 39 -31.61 -2.66 19.45
C GLY A 39 -31.96 -1.68 18.34
N PHE A 40 -31.30 -0.52 18.39
CA PHE A 40 -31.48 0.58 17.45
C PHE A 40 -30.20 1.38 17.23
N THR A 41 -30.16 2.11 16.11
CA THR A 41 -29.05 2.98 15.72
C THR A 41 -29.52 4.42 15.62
N ILE A 42 -28.80 5.32 16.27
CA ILE A 42 -28.90 6.78 16.13
C ILE A 42 -27.93 7.20 15.02
N THR A 43 -28.43 7.91 14.01
CA THR A 43 -27.71 8.10 12.74
C THR A 43 -26.49 9.02 12.83
N THR A 44 -25.60 8.92 11.84
CA THR A 44 -24.50 9.88 11.61
C THR A 44 -25.01 11.32 11.44
N GLU A 45 -26.16 11.50 10.80
CA GLU A 45 -26.82 12.80 10.67
C GLU A 45 -27.27 13.38 12.02
N ALA A 46 -27.59 12.54 13.00
CA ALA A 46 -27.89 12.99 14.36
C ALA A 46 -26.63 13.54 15.06
N CYS A 47 -25.45 12.94 14.79
CA CYS A 47 -24.16 13.47 15.24
C CYS A 47 -23.89 14.85 14.62
N ASN A 48 -24.15 15.01 13.33
CA ASN A 48 -24.00 16.31 12.66
C ASN A 48 -24.95 17.36 13.25
N ALA A 49 -26.22 17.00 13.46
CA ALA A 49 -27.21 17.89 14.10
C ALA A 49 -26.81 18.28 15.53
N TYR A 50 -26.21 17.36 16.29
CA TYR A 50 -25.65 17.65 17.62
C TYR A 50 -24.53 18.70 17.57
N TYR A 51 -23.63 18.62 16.59
CA TYR A 51 -22.57 19.63 16.41
C TYR A 51 -23.12 20.97 15.92
N GLU A 52 -24.08 20.97 14.98
CA GLU A 52 -24.77 22.17 14.50
C GLU A 52 -25.52 22.90 15.63
N ALA A 53 -26.08 22.15 16.59
CA ALA A 53 -26.74 22.68 17.77
C ALA A 53 -25.78 23.05 18.92
N GLY A 54 -24.48 23.17 18.66
CA GLY A 54 -23.50 23.58 19.67
C GLY A 54 -23.21 22.51 20.72
N LYS A 55 -23.13 21.24 20.30
CA LYS A 55 -22.92 20.06 21.18
C LYS A 55 -24.07 19.83 22.16
N THR A 56 -25.30 19.98 21.69
CA THR A 56 -26.51 19.69 22.45
C THR A 56 -27.41 18.76 21.65
N ILE A 57 -27.96 17.71 22.28
CA ILE A 57 -28.89 16.79 21.60
C ILE A 57 -30.21 17.54 21.32
N PRO A 58 -30.63 17.68 20.04
CA PRO A 58 -31.91 18.28 19.72
C PRO A 58 -33.08 17.47 20.28
N ALA A 59 -34.13 18.14 20.77
CA ALA A 59 -35.32 17.49 21.35
C ALA A 59 -35.97 16.42 20.44
N SER A 60 -35.91 16.61 19.11
CA SER A 60 -36.41 15.63 18.15
C SER A 60 -35.64 14.30 18.14
N ILE A 61 -34.34 14.32 18.45
CA ILE A 61 -33.50 13.12 18.57
C ILE A 61 -33.74 12.46 19.92
N GLU A 62 -33.87 13.25 20.99
CA GLU A 62 -34.21 12.76 22.33
C GLU A 62 -35.54 11.99 22.33
N GLN A 63 -36.60 12.57 21.75
CA GLN A 63 -37.91 11.93 21.64
C GLN A 63 -37.85 10.61 20.85
N GLN A 64 -37.21 10.61 19.67
CA GLN A 64 -37.08 9.39 18.87
C GLN A 64 -36.26 8.29 19.57
N THR A 65 -35.25 8.69 20.36
CA THR A 65 -34.44 7.76 21.15
C THR A 65 -35.29 7.10 22.24
N LEU A 66 -36.13 7.87 22.95
CA LEU A 66 -37.03 7.34 23.97
C LEU A 66 -38.14 6.45 23.38
N GLU A 67 -38.66 6.80 22.21
CA GLU A 67 -39.62 5.96 21.48
C GLU A 67 -38.99 4.63 21.06
N ALA A 68 -37.76 4.64 20.54
CA ALA A 68 -37.02 3.43 20.18
C ALA A 68 -36.68 2.57 21.41
N LEU A 69 -36.30 3.20 22.53
CA LEU A 69 -36.07 2.52 23.80
C LEU A 69 -37.35 1.83 24.30
N SER A 70 -38.50 2.50 24.24
CA SER A 70 -39.78 1.91 24.66
C SER A 70 -40.13 0.66 23.84
N ARG A 71 -39.84 0.69 22.53
CA ARG A 71 -40.02 -0.49 21.65
C ARG A 71 -39.02 -1.61 21.94
N LEU A 72 -37.79 -1.27 22.33
CA LEU A 72 -36.79 -2.23 22.79
C LEU A 72 -37.25 -2.91 24.09
N GLU A 73 -37.75 -2.15 25.06
CA GLU A 73 -38.31 -2.67 26.31
C GLU A 73 -39.48 -3.63 26.08
N GLU A 74 -40.43 -3.23 25.22
CA GLU A 74 -41.58 -4.07 24.85
C GLU A 74 -41.14 -5.39 24.20
N LYS A 75 -40.19 -5.32 23.27
CA LYS A 75 -39.69 -6.50 22.55
C LYS A 75 -38.95 -7.47 23.46
N MET A 76 -38.18 -6.96 24.41
CA MET A 76 -37.38 -7.77 25.34
C MET A 76 -38.17 -8.20 26.59
N GLY A 77 -39.33 -7.59 26.86
CA GLY A 77 -40.10 -7.84 28.09
C GLY A 77 -39.37 -7.38 29.35
N LYS A 78 -38.45 -6.42 29.22
CA LYS A 78 -37.61 -5.85 30.30
C LYS A 78 -37.70 -4.33 30.27
N LYS A 79 -37.45 -3.65 31.38
CA LYS A 79 -37.48 -2.17 31.45
C LYS A 79 -36.17 -1.60 31.97
N LEU A 80 -35.71 -0.50 31.36
CA LEU A 80 -34.47 0.17 31.74
C LEU A 80 -34.65 0.81 33.13
N GLY A 81 -33.89 0.34 34.11
CA GLY A 81 -33.99 0.79 35.51
C GLY A 81 -35.00 0.06 36.39
N ASP A 82 -35.57 -1.05 35.91
CA ASP A 82 -36.52 -1.86 36.69
C ASP A 82 -35.82 -2.66 37.80
N SER A 83 -36.36 -2.62 39.02
CA SER A 83 -35.77 -3.25 40.20
C SER A 83 -36.10 -4.75 40.35
N ASP A 84 -36.90 -5.31 39.44
CA ASP A 84 -37.20 -6.74 39.39
C ASP A 84 -36.68 -7.41 38.12
N ASN A 85 -36.86 -6.78 36.95
CA ASN A 85 -36.43 -7.30 35.64
C ASN A 85 -35.75 -6.22 34.76
N PRO A 86 -34.52 -5.80 35.10
CA PRO A 86 -33.84 -4.72 34.42
C PRO A 86 -33.44 -5.08 32.99
N LEU A 87 -33.72 -4.16 32.07
CA LEU A 87 -33.06 -4.09 30.77
C LEU A 87 -31.70 -3.43 30.96
N LEU A 88 -30.65 -4.10 30.50
CA LEU A 88 -29.31 -3.53 30.38
C LEU A 88 -28.96 -3.39 28.91
N VAL A 89 -28.27 -2.32 28.53
CA VAL A 89 -27.91 -2.06 27.13
C VAL A 89 -26.42 -1.79 26.98
N SER A 90 -25.88 -2.08 25.81
CA SER A 90 -24.59 -1.58 25.37
C SER A 90 -24.78 -0.35 24.49
N VAL A 91 -23.82 0.58 24.56
CA VAL A 91 -23.74 1.76 23.70
C VAL A 91 -22.43 1.69 22.93
N ARG A 92 -22.52 1.53 21.61
CA ARG A 92 -21.41 1.27 20.70
C ARG A 92 -21.36 2.29 19.57
N SER A 93 -20.24 2.97 19.44
CA SER A 93 -19.95 3.86 18.32
C SER A 93 -19.81 3.10 16.99
N GLY A 94 -20.20 3.74 15.88
CA GLY A 94 -20.07 3.20 14.53
C GLY A 94 -19.98 4.27 13.45
N SER A 95 -18.78 4.53 12.94
CA SER A 95 -18.56 5.41 11.79
C SER A 95 -18.80 4.68 10.46
N VAL A 96 -18.90 5.44 9.36
CA VAL A 96 -19.04 4.90 8.00
C VAL A 96 -17.87 3.98 7.64
N PHE A 97 -16.65 4.46 7.90
CA PHE A 97 -15.41 3.69 7.77
C PHE A 97 -15.00 3.09 9.11
N SER A 98 -14.44 1.88 9.11
CA SER A 98 -13.97 1.24 10.34
C SER A 98 -12.79 2.01 10.95
N MET A 99 -12.90 2.39 12.23
CA MET A 99 -11.85 3.07 13.00
C MET A 99 -11.51 2.24 14.27
N PRO A 100 -10.75 1.13 14.16
CA PRO A 100 -10.48 0.23 15.29
C PRO A 100 -9.70 0.94 16.40
N GLY A 101 -10.09 0.73 17.66
CA GLY A 101 -9.42 1.30 18.84
C GLY A 101 -9.62 2.82 19.04
N MET A 102 -10.40 3.48 18.17
CA MET A 102 -10.54 4.95 18.20
C MET A 102 -11.77 5.45 18.96
N MET A 103 -12.77 4.59 19.12
CA MET A 103 -14.04 4.94 19.76
C MET A 103 -14.45 3.83 20.72
N ASP A 104 -14.84 4.23 21.93
CA ASP A 104 -15.03 3.31 23.03
C ASP A 104 -16.44 2.68 23.02
N THR A 105 -16.56 1.56 23.73
CA THR A 105 -17.81 0.82 23.93
C THR A 105 -18.17 0.89 25.41
N ILE A 106 -19.45 1.09 25.72
CA ILE A 106 -19.96 1.03 27.09
C ILE A 106 -20.88 -0.18 27.18
N LEU A 107 -20.57 -1.12 28.08
CA LEU A 107 -21.39 -2.28 28.37
C LEU A 107 -22.19 -2.06 29.67
N ASN A 108 -23.20 -2.89 29.90
CA ASN A 108 -23.96 -2.94 31.16
C ASN A 108 -24.67 -1.61 31.55
N LEU A 109 -24.95 -0.72 30.60
CA LEU A 109 -25.65 0.53 30.87
C LEU A 109 -27.06 0.26 31.39
N GLY A 110 -27.44 0.96 32.45
CA GLY A 110 -28.66 0.72 33.23
C GLY A 110 -28.41 0.06 34.58
N MET A 111 -27.16 -0.33 34.88
CA MET A 111 -26.77 -0.78 36.21
C MET A 111 -26.72 0.40 37.21
N ASN A 112 -27.34 0.18 38.37
CA ASN A 112 -27.35 1.07 39.52
C ASN A 112 -27.52 0.23 40.80
N ASP A 113 -27.63 0.87 41.96
CA ASP A 113 -27.73 0.17 43.26
C ASP A 113 -28.96 -0.74 43.40
N GLU A 114 -30.06 -0.42 42.71
CA GLU A 114 -31.28 -1.21 42.74
C GLU A 114 -31.24 -2.34 41.70
N THR A 115 -30.83 -2.02 40.46
CA THR A 115 -30.82 -2.98 39.36
C THR A 115 -29.73 -4.04 39.52
N VAL A 116 -28.60 -3.74 40.18
CA VAL A 116 -27.58 -4.76 40.48
C VAL A 116 -28.11 -5.84 41.42
N ALA A 117 -28.94 -5.47 42.40
CA ALA A 117 -29.58 -6.41 43.30
C ALA A 117 -30.62 -7.27 42.56
N ALA A 118 -31.37 -6.66 41.63
CA ALA A 118 -32.29 -7.36 40.76
C ALA A 118 -31.57 -8.39 39.88
N VAL A 119 -30.47 -8.00 39.23
CA VAL A 119 -29.63 -8.88 38.42
C VAL A 119 -29.09 -10.03 39.29
N ALA A 120 -28.53 -9.75 40.46
CA ALA A 120 -28.04 -10.77 41.38
C ALA A 120 -29.08 -11.85 41.71
N LYS A 121 -30.34 -11.44 41.89
CA LYS A 121 -31.46 -12.35 42.17
C LYS A 121 -31.90 -13.15 40.95
N LEU A 122 -31.97 -12.52 39.76
CA LEU A 122 -32.38 -13.17 38.52
C LEU A 122 -31.36 -14.20 38.02
N THR A 123 -30.08 -13.97 38.32
CA THR A 123 -28.99 -14.84 37.87
C THR A 123 -28.62 -15.90 38.89
N ASP A 124 -29.11 -15.79 40.13
CA ASP A 124 -28.63 -16.54 41.30
C ASP A 124 -27.09 -16.48 41.44
N ASN A 125 -26.51 -15.37 40.99
CA ASN A 125 -25.08 -15.16 40.91
C ASN A 125 -24.74 -13.72 41.31
N PRO A 126 -24.73 -13.42 42.63
CA PRO A 126 -24.45 -12.07 43.11
C PRO A 126 -23.03 -11.61 42.75
N ARG A 127 -22.06 -12.53 42.70
CA ARG A 127 -20.68 -12.20 42.29
C ARG A 127 -20.67 -11.61 40.87
N PHE A 128 -21.32 -12.26 39.91
CA PHE A 128 -21.45 -11.77 38.53
C PHE A 128 -22.11 -10.39 38.44
N ALA A 129 -23.20 -10.18 39.20
CA ALA A 129 -23.94 -8.93 39.15
C ALA A 129 -23.08 -7.75 39.61
N TYR A 130 -22.38 -7.91 40.75
CA TYR A 130 -21.50 -6.87 41.27
C TYR A 130 -20.21 -6.70 40.46
N ASP A 131 -19.65 -7.77 39.89
CA ASP A 131 -18.53 -7.65 38.94
C ASP A 131 -18.93 -6.86 37.68
N SER A 132 -20.11 -7.12 37.14
CA SER A 132 -20.65 -6.37 36.00
C SER A 132 -20.90 -4.90 36.36
N TYR A 133 -21.32 -4.61 37.60
CA TYR A 133 -21.56 -3.25 38.05
C TYR A 133 -20.26 -2.46 38.28
N ARG A 134 -19.22 -3.07 38.87
CA ARG A 134 -17.92 -2.39 38.99
C ARG A 134 -17.30 -2.10 37.63
N ARG A 135 -17.40 -3.04 36.68
CA ARG A 135 -16.95 -2.84 35.29
C ARG A 135 -17.71 -1.71 34.63
N PHE A 136 -19.04 -1.67 34.79
CA PHE A 136 -19.84 -0.56 34.29
C PHE A 136 -19.37 0.79 34.84
N ILE A 137 -19.18 0.89 36.16
CA ILE A 137 -18.73 2.15 36.78
C ILE A 137 -17.38 2.58 36.22
N GLN A 138 -16.42 1.67 36.12
CA GLN A 138 -15.08 1.95 35.57
C GLN A 138 -15.16 2.41 34.11
N MET A 139 -15.81 1.62 33.25
CA MET A 139 -15.94 1.91 31.82
C MET A 139 -16.70 3.23 31.58
N PHE A 140 -17.83 3.41 32.24
CA PHE A 140 -18.63 4.63 32.12
C PHE A 140 -17.85 5.85 32.62
N SER A 141 -17.14 5.71 33.73
CA SER A 141 -16.34 6.81 34.28
C SER A 141 -15.17 7.19 33.39
N ASN A 142 -14.54 6.22 32.74
CA ASN A 142 -13.46 6.50 31.80
C ASN A 142 -13.98 7.16 30.51
N VAL A 143 -14.98 6.55 29.87
CA VAL A 143 -15.45 6.97 28.55
C VAL A 143 -16.31 8.23 28.61
N VAL A 144 -17.17 8.35 29.62
CA VAL A 144 -18.20 9.41 29.69
C VAL A 144 -17.80 10.52 30.64
N LEU A 145 -17.15 10.19 31.77
CA LEU A 145 -16.73 11.16 32.78
C LEU A 145 -15.25 11.57 32.66
N GLU A 146 -14.51 11.00 31.70
CA GLU A 146 -13.10 11.28 31.41
C GLU A 146 -12.16 11.07 32.62
N ILE A 147 -12.45 10.07 33.45
CA ILE A 147 -11.61 9.68 34.59
C ILE A 147 -10.61 8.59 34.15
N ASP A 148 -9.33 8.78 34.46
CA ASP A 148 -8.29 7.79 34.14
C ASP A 148 -8.56 6.44 34.82
N THR A 149 -8.45 5.34 34.06
CA THR A 149 -8.61 3.97 34.56
C THR A 149 -7.61 3.63 35.67
N TYR A 150 -6.45 4.28 35.68
CA TYR A 150 -5.41 4.11 36.70
C TYR A 150 -5.94 4.15 38.13
N TYR A 151 -6.84 5.09 38.45
CA TYR A 151 -7.37 5.21 39.82
C TYR A 151 -8.24 4.03 40.24
N PHE A 152 -8.97 3.44 39.29
CA PHE A 152 -9.85 2.30 39.53
C PHE A 152 -9.04 1.00 39.64
N GLU A 153 -8.03 0.84 38.79
CA GLU A 153 -7.09 -0.30 38.83
C GLU A 153 -6.25 -0.28 40.11
N GLN A 154 -5.75 0.88 40.51
CA GLN A 154 -4.98 1.02 41.75
C GLN A 154 -5.80 0.58 42.97
N LEU A 155 -7.05 1.04 43.09
CA LEU A 155 -7.92 0.64 44.20
C LEU A 155 -8.25 -0.86 44.17
N LEU A 156 -8.43 -1.43 42.98
CA LEU A 156 -8.69 -2.85 42.81
C LEU A 156 -7.47 -3.69 43.24
N GLU A 157 -6.27 -3.29 42.82
CA GLU A 157 -5.01 -3.93 43.20
C GLU A 157 -4.76 -3.83 44.70
N GLU A 158 -4.94 -2.65 45.31
CA GLU A 158 -4.84 -2.47 46.77
C GLU A 158 -5.82 -3.38 47.52
N THR A 159 -7.06 -3.50 47.04
CA THR A 159 -8.07 -4.39 47.65
C THR A 159 -7.67 -5.86 47.50
N ARG A 160 -7.16 -6.25 46.33
CA ARG A 160 -6.70 -7.61 46.02
C ARG A 160 -5.53 -8.01 46.92
N GLU A 161 -4.53 -7.14 47.06
CA GLU A 161 -3.36 -7.34 47.92
C GLU A 161 -3.75 -7.44 49.41
N GLN A 162 -4.65 -6.55 49.88
CA GLN A 162 -5.13 -6.57 51.26
C GLN A 162 -5.87 -7.88 51.62
N LYS A 163 -6.56 -8.48 50.64
CA LYS A 163 -7.32 -9.73 50.81
C LYS A 163 -6.49 -10.99 50.50
N GLY A 164 -5.29 -10.83 49.94
CA GLY A 164 -4.36 -11.93 49.62
C GLY A 164 -4.74 -12.73 48.37
N TYR A 165 -5.51 -12.16 47.45
CA TYR A 165 -5.87 -12.80 46.18
C TYR A 165 -4.77 -12.59 45.13
N LEU A 166 -4.60 -13.56 44.23
CA LEU A 166 -3.64 -13.46 43.11
C LEU A 166 -4.30 -12.94 41.84
N SER A 167 -5.63 -13.06 41.74
CA SER A 167 -6.40 -12.76 40.53
C SER A 167 -7.84 -12.32 40.84
N ASP A 168 -8.41 -11.50 39.95
CA ASP A 168 -9.77 -10.97 40.09
C ASP A 168 -10.89 -12.04 40.18
N PRO A 169 -10.77 -13.24 39.55
CA PRO A 169 -11.71 -14.33 39.74
C PRO A 169 -11.93 -14.75 41.19
N GLU A 170 -10.96 -14.53 42.07
CA GLU A 170 -11.01 -14.93 43.48
C GLU A 170 -11.83 -13.97 44.36
N LEU A 171 -12.12 -12.76 43.88
CA LEU A 171 -12.93 -11.76 44.60
C LEU A 171 -14.39 -12.21 44.73
N THR A 172 -14.90 -12.13 45.96
CA THR A 172 -16.27 -12.52 46.29
C THR A 172 -17.27 -11.39 46.00
N ALA A 173 -18.57 -11.70 46.07
CA ALA A 173 -19.61 -10.69 45.89
C ALA A 173 -19.55 -9.55 46.93
N GLU A 174 -19.12 -9.85 48.17
CA GLU A 174 -18.97 -8.84 49.21
C GLU A 174 -17.74 -7.96 48.97
N ASP A 175 -16.64 -8.53 48.49
CA ASP A 175 -15.46 -7.75 48.09
C ASP A 175 -15.80 -6.80 46.93
N TRP A 176 -16.61 -7.25 45.96
CA TRP A 176 -17.05 -6.36 44.88
C TRP A 176 -17.89 -5.18 45.37
N LYS A 177 -18.74 -5.36 46.39
CA LYS A 177 -19.48 -4.24 46.98
C LYS A 177 -18.54 -3.22 47.64
N GLU A 178 -17.48 -3.69 48.29
CA GLU A 178 -16.44 -2.83 48.87
C GLU A 178 -15.73 -2.01 47.79
N VAL A 179 -15.30 -2.67 46.70
CA VAL A 179 -14.68 -2.01 45.54
C VAL A 179 -15.62 -0.98 44.90
N ILE A 180 -16.90 -1.32 44.71
CA ILE A 180 -17.91 -0.42 44.14
C ILE A 180 -18.09 0.85 44.98
N ALA A 181 -18.09 0.72 46.30
CA ALA A 181 -18.18 1.87 47.19
C ALA A 181 -16.97 2.80 46.99
N GLY A 182 -15.75 2.24 46.91
CA GLY A 182 -14.55 3.00 46.61
C GLY A 182 -14.57 3.64 45.21
N TYR A 183 -15.05 2.93 44.19
CA TYR A 183 -15.19 3.45 42.81
C TYR A 183 -16.10 4.68 42.77
N LYS A 184 -17.22 4.67 43.50
CA LYS A 184 -18.13 5.83 43.60
C LYS A 184 -17.48 7.02 44.30
N GLU A 185 -16.64 6.78 45.31
CA GLU A 185 -15.88 7.86 45.95
C GLU A 185 -14.82 8.45 45.03
N ILE A 186 -14.15 7.64 44.20
CA ILE A 186 -13.27 8.13 43.12
C ILE A 186 -14.05 9.05 42.17
N VAL A 187 -15.22 8.61 41.69
CA VAL A 187 -16.08 9.41 40.82
C VAL A 187 -16.45 10.74 41.47
N LYS A 188 -16.87 10.72 42.73
CA LYS A 188 -17.24 11.91 43.50
C LYS A 188 -16.06 12.85 43.73
N LYS A 189 -14.87 12.30 44.00
CA LYS A 189 -13.63 13.07 44.20
C LYS A 189 -13.23 13.84 42.94
N HIS A 190 -13.30 13.20 41.78
CA HIS A 190 -12.84 13.76 40.50
C HIS A 190 -13.89 14.65 39.83
N THR A 191 -15.16 14.24 39.81
CA THR A 191 -16.22 14.99 39.10
C THR A 191 -17.00 15.97 39.98
N LYS A 192 -16.83 15.88 41.30
CA LYS A 192 -17.64 16.58 42.33
C LYS A 192 -19.13 16.21 42.31
N LYS A 193 -19.52 15.17 41.56
CA LYS A 193 -20.88 14.64 41.47
C LYS A 193 -20.88 13.16 41.81
N ALA A 194 -22.00 12.65 42.33
CA ALA A 194 -22.17 11.21 42.53
C ALA A 194 -22.26 10.49 41.17
N PHE A 195 -21.93 9.19 41.15
CA PHE A 195 -22.16 8.37 39.97
C PHE A 195 -23.65 8.35 39.60
N PRO A 196 -24.03 8.61 38.33
CA PRO A 196 -25.42 8.74 37.92
C PRO A 196 -26.17 7.43 38.16
N GLN A 197 -27.25 7.51 38.96
CA GLN A 197 -28.09 6.35 39.29
C GLN A 197 -29.29 6.20 38.35
N ASP A 198 -29.71 7.28 37.66
CA ASP A 198 -30.79 7.23 36.66
C ASP A 198 -30.27 6.65 35.33
N PRO A 199 -30.77 5.48 34.89
CA PRO A 199 -30.37 4.88 33.61
C PRO A 199 -30.64 5.74 32.37
N LYS A 200 -31.66 6.61 32.40
CA LYS A 200 -31.93 7.51 31.27
C LYS A 200 -30.88 8.60 31.18
N GLU A 201 -30.47 9.16 32.32
CA GLU A 201 -29.33 10.08 32.40
C GLU A 201 -28.05 9.39 31.89
N GLN A 202 -27.77 8.16 32.33
CA GLN A 202 -26.63 7.36 31.85
C GLN A 202 -26.65 7.22 30.32
N LEU A 203 -27.81 6.88 29.73
CA LEU A 203 -27.95 6.70 28.29
C LEU A 203 -27.62 7.97 27.50
N PHE A 204 -28.16 9.12 27.88
CA PHE A 204 -27.90 10.37 27.16
C PHE A 204 -26.49 10.91 27.37
N LEU A 205 -25.90 10.70 28.55
CA LEU A 205 -24.49 11.01 28.78
C LEU A 205 -23.59 10.13 27.87
N ALA A 206 -23.90 8.84 27.73
CA ALA A 206 -23.19 7.94 26.82
C ALA A 206 -23.32 8.35 25.34
N ILE A 207 -24.52 8.73 24.89
CA ILE A 207 -24.75 9.23 23.52
C ILE A 207 -23.92 10.50 23.25
N ASN A 208 -23.92 11.44 24.21
CA ASN A 208 -23.10 12.65 24.13
C ASN A 208 -21.60 12.34 24.04
N ALA A 209 -21.11 11.40 24.86
CA ALA A 209 -19.71 10.98 24.83
C ALA A 209 -19.32 10.38 23.47
N VAL A 210 -20.18 9.53 22.89
CA VAL A 210 -19.93 8.96 21.56
C VAL A 210 -19.88 10.05 20.48
N PHE A 211 -20.82 11.00 20.46
CA PHE A 211 -20.76 12.11 19.51
C PHE A 211 -19.51 12.96 19.70
N ASN A 212 -19.15 13.30 20.95
CA ASN A 212 -17.93 14.06 21.25
C ASN A 212 -16.65 13.34 20.80
N SER A 213 -16.64 12.01 20.84
CA SER A 213 -15.50 11.19 20.42
C SER A 213 -15.14 11.36 18.95
N TRP A 214 -16.08 11.80 18.09
CA TRP A 214 -15.80 12.06 16.68
C TRP A 214 -14.77 13.17 16.49
N ASN A 215 -14.78 14.21 17.33
CA ASN A 215 -13.84 15.33 17.24
C ASN A 215 -12.79 15.35 18.36
N ASN A 216 -12.44 14.19 18.92
CA ASN A 216 -11.26 14.08 19.77
C ASN A 216 -9.97 14.10 18.92
N GLN A 217 -8.84 14.40 19.57
CA GLN A 217 -7.56 14.55 18.87
C GLN A 217 -7.13 13.26 18.15
N ARG A 218 -7.35 12.09 18.79
CA ARG A 218 -7.00 10.78 18.21
C ARG A 218 -7.78 10.52 16.90
N ALA A 219 -9.09 10.77 16.88
CA ALA A 219 -9.94 10.56 15.71
C ALA A 219 -9.60 11.52 14.57
N ILE A 220 -9.31 12.80 14.88
CA ILE A 220 -8.87 13.78 13.88
C ILE A 220 -7.57 13.33 13.20
N VAL A 221 -6.59 12.87 13.99
CA VAL A 221 -5.31 12.37 13.46
C VAL A 221 -5.55 11.11 12.62
N TYR A 222 -6.33 10.15 13.11
CA TYR A 222 -6.64 8.92 12.37
C TYR A 222 -7.33 9.20 11.05
N ARG A 223 -8.33 10.09 11.02
CA ARG A 223 -9.02 10.48 9.78
C ARG A 223 -8.07 11.16 8.80
N ARG A 224 -7.13 11.98 9.29
CA ARG A 224 -6.11 12.60 8.43
C ARG A 224 -5.21 11.55 7.78
N LEU A 225 -4.71 10.59 8.56
CA LEU A 225 -3.83 9.52 8.07
C LEU A 225 -4.54 8.57 7.09
N ASN A 226 -5.82 8.28 7.33
CA ASN A 226 -6.61 7.35 6.52
C ASN A 226 -7.50 8.05 5.46
N LYS A 227 -7.33 9.35 5.25
CA LYS A 227 -8.09 10.17 4.27
C LYS A 227 -9.62 10.08 4.44
N ILE A 228 -10.11 9.99 5.67
CA ILE A 228 -11.55 9.92 5.97
C ILE A 228 -12.14 11.34 6.06
N PRO A 229 -13.24 11.67 5.34
CA PRO A 229 -13.85 13.00 5.39
C PRO A 229 -14.42 13.38 6.77
N ASP A 230 -14.22 14.64 7.18
CA ASP A 230 -14.64 15.13 8.50
C ASP A 230 -16.16 15.30 8.67
N HIS A 231 -16.89 15.49 7.57
CA HIS A 231 -18.32 15.79 7.55
C HIS A 231 -19.24 14.58 7.79
N LEU A 232 -18.69 13.37 7.88
CA LEU A 232 -19.47 12.14 7.96
C LEU A 232 -20.14 11.93 9.34
N GLY A 233 -19.48 12.31 10.43
CA GLY A 233 -19.96 12.01 11.79
C GLY A 233 -19.86 10.52 12.17
N THR A 234 -20.41 10.17 13.34
CA THR A 234 -20.46 8.79 13.85
C THR A 234 -21.87 8.42 14.31
N ALA A 235 -22.29 7.17 14.08
CA ALA A 235 -23.56 6.66 14.59
C ALA A 235 -23.39 6.06 16.00
N VAL A 236 -24.50 5.95 16.72
CA VAL A 236 -24.56 5.32 18.05
C VAL A 236 -25.50 4.12 18.00
N ASN A 237 -24.99 2.93 18.32
CA ASN A 237 -25.78 1.71 18.38
C ASN A 237 -26.10 1.41 19.84
N VAL A 238 -27.40 1.33 20.16
CA VAL A 238 -27.90 0.94 21.48
C VAL A 238 -28.52 -0.45 21.34
N GLN A 239 -27.96 -1.42 22.06
CA GLN A 239 -28.31 -2.83 21.88
C GLN A 239 -28.53 -3.50 23.23
N SER A 240 -29.55 -4.36 23.35
CA SER A 240 -29.76 -5.16 24.57
C SER A 240 -28.50 -5.97 24.92
N MET A 241 -28.13 -5.97 26.19
CA MET A 241 -27.05 -6.82 26.68
C MET A 241 -27.43 -8.29 26.58
N VAL A 242 -26.41 -9.09 26.29
CA VAL A 242 -26.36 -10.54 26.48
C VAL A 242 -25.08 -10.87 27.24
N PHE A 243 -25.11 -11.88 28.09
CA PHE A 243 -24.07 -12.13 29.08
C PHE A 243 -23.38 -13.47 28.87
N GLY A 244 -22.10 -13.40 28.49
CA GLY A 244 -21.20 -14.56 28.40
C GLY A 244 -20.64 -15.04 29.75
N ASN A 245 -20.97 -14.35 30.85
CA ASN A 245 -20.41 -14.57 32.19
C ASN A 245 -21.46 -14.97 33.25
N MET A 246 -22.50 -15.70 32.85
CA MET A 246 -23.57 -16.15 33.75
C MET A 246 -23.35 -17.55 34.35
N GLY A 247 -22.27 -18.23 33.97
CA GLY A 247 -22.00 -19.62 34.32
C GLY A 247 -21.20 -20.32 33.23
N ASP A 248 -21.03 -21.62 33.38
CA ASP A 248 -20.20 -22.45 32.48
C ASP A 248 -20.94 -22.81 31.17
N ASP A 249 -22.25 -22.56 31.11
CA ASP A 249 -23.09 -22.65 29.90
C ASP A 249 -23.20 -21.31 29.14
N SER A 250 -22.35 -20.34 29.50
CA SER A 250 -22.23 -19.04 28.86
C SER A 250 -20.78 -18.78 28.45
N GLY A 251 -20.59 -17.98 27.39
CA GLY A 251 -19.27 -17.61 26.93
C GLY A 251 -19.29 -16.50 25.88
N THR A 252 -18.13 -16.05 25.45
CA THR A 252 -17.98 -15.04 24.41
C THR A 252 -16.76 -15.34 23.55
N GLY A 253 -16.79 -14.96 22.28
CA GLY A 253 -15.68 -15.24 21.39
C GLY A 253 -15.65 -14.36 20.15
N VAL A 254 -14.53 -14.46 19.44
CA VAL A 254 -14.27 -13.83 18.15
C VAL A 254 -13.79 -14.91 17.20
N ALA A 255 -14.39 -14.99 16.01
CA ALA A 255 -13.99 -15.97 15.01
C ALA A 255 -14.06 -15.42 13.59
N PHE A 256 -13.23 -15.99 12.74
CA PHE A 256 -13.16 -15.80 11.32
C PHE A 256 -13.67 -17.06 10.63
N THR A 257 -14.49 -16.89 9.60
CA THR A 257 -15.06 -18.02 8.85
C THR A 257 -14.01 -18.82 8.08
N ARG A 258 -12.86 -18.19 7.78
CA ARG A 258 -11.64 -18.82 7.25
C ARG A 258 -10.43 -18.28 7.97
N ASN A 259 -9.31 -18.98 7.92
CA ASN A 259 -8.07 -18.51 8.53
C ASN A 259 -7.59 -17.20 7.87
N PRO A 260 -7.49 -16.08 8.61
CA PRO A 260 -7.13 -14.77 8.03
C PRO A 260 -5.66 -14.67 7.62
N SER A 261 -4.82 -15.62 8.04
CA SER A 261 -3.38 -15.66 7.76
C SER A 261 -3.05 -16.56 6.58
N THR A 262 -3.61 -17.78 6.54
CA THR A 262 -3.32 -18.78 5.50
C THR A 262 -4.37 -18.83 4.39
N GLY A 263 -5.60 -18.39 4.68
CA GLY A 263 -6.75 -18.48 3.78
C GLY A 263 -7.47 -19.83 3.82
N GLU A 264 -7.05 -20.77 4.66
CA GLU A 264 -7.69 -22.09 4.77
C GLU A 264 -9.18 -21.98 5.14
N PRO A 265 -10.06 -22.82 4.54
CA PRO A 265 -11.50 -22.82 4.80
C PRO A 265 -11.82 -23.54 6.14
N THR A 266 -11.19 -23.09 7.22
CA THR A 266 -11.38 -23.58 8.58
C THR A 266 -11.80 -22.43 9.48
N LEU A 267 -12.75 -22.71 10.38
CA LEU A 267 -13.18 -21.74 11.39
C LEU A 267 -12.00 -21.44 12.32
N TYR A 268 -11.56 -20.19 12.33
CA TYR A 268 -10.37 -19.75 13.08
C TYR A 268 -10.78 -18.70 14.09
N GLY A 269 -10.45 -18.87 15.36
CA GLY A 269 -10.84 -17.90 16.37
C GLY A 269 -10.63 -18.41 17.78
N GLU A 270 -11.08 -17.60 18.72
CA GLU A 270 -10.90 -17.83 20.14
C GLU A 270 -12.17 -17.51 20.92
N TYR A 271 -12.36 -18.19 22.05
CA TYR A 271 -13.46 -17.92 22.97
C TYR A 271 -13.05 -18.17 24.42
N LEU A 272 -13.89 -17.68 25.34
CA LEU A 272 -13.78 -17.91 26.77
C LEU A 272 -15.15 -18.26 27.35
N ILE A 273 -15.20 -19.32 28.17
CA ILE A 273 -16.33 -19.64 29.03
C ILE A 273 -16.37 -18.69 30.23
N ASN A 274 -17.60 -18.33 30.62
CA ASN A 274 -17.91 -17.53 31.78
C ASN A 274 -17.10 -16.21 31.81
N ALA A 275 -17.20 -15.45 30.71
CA ALA A 275 -16.40 -14.26 30.43
C ALA A 275 -17.19 -13.21 29.62
N GLN A 276 -16.71 -11.97 29.58
CA GLN A 276 -17.20 -10.94 28.66
C GLN A 276 -16.19 -10.66 27.55
N GLY A 277 -16.63 -10.01 26.47
CA GLY A 277 -15.78 -9.72 25.30
C GLY A 277 -14.49 -8.97 25.66
N GLU A 278 -14.50 -8.16 26.72
CA GLU A 278 -13.32 -7.48 27.24
C GLU A 278 -12.24 -8.47 27.70
N ASP A 279 -12.61 -9.58 28.35
CA ASP A 279 -11.64 -10.55 28.88
C ASP A 279 -10.90 -11.29 27.75
N VAL A 280 -11.54 -11.44 26.58
CA VAL A 280 -10.92 -12.00 25.36
C VAL A 280 -9.91 -11.02 24.77
N VAL A 281 -10.22 -9.72 24.77
CA VAL A 281 -9.35 -8.68 24.18
C VAL A 281 -8.20 -8.30 25.11
N ALA A 282 -8.44 -8.27 26.43
CA ALA A 282 -7.47 -7.86 27.43
C ALA A 282 -6.37 -8.91 27.68
N GLY A 283 -6.59 -10.18 27.27
CA GLY A 283 -5.60 -11.26 27.41
C GLY A 283 -5.29 -11.66 28.86
N ILE A 284 -6.11 -11.22 29.83
CA ILE A 284 -5.95 -11.53 31.26
C ILE A 284 -6.18 -13.03 31.51
N ARG A 285 -7.06 -13.65 30.72
CA ARG A 285 -7.30 -15.10 30.69
C ARG A 285 -6.87 -15.62 29.32
N THR A 286 -6.14 -16.74 29.30
CA THR A 286 -5.75 -17.41 28.05
C THR A 286 -7.01 -17.87 27.29
N PRO A 287 -7.31 -17.31 26.10
CA PRO A 287 -8.43 -17.76 25.30
C PRO A 287 -8.24 -19.19 24.80
N GLN A 288 -9.34 -19.90 24.56
CA GLN A 288 -9.32 -21.23 23.97
C GLN A 288 -9.62 -21.17 22.46
N PRO A 289 -9.00 -22.02 21.63
CA PRO A 289 -9.32 -22.08 20.21
C PRO A 289 -10.78 -22.46 19.96
N ILE A 290 -11.47 -21.80 19.03
CA ILE A 290 -12.90 -22.02 18.74
C ILE A 290 -13.28 -23.49 18.44
N ALA A 291 -12.33 -24.31 17.99
CA ALA A 291 -12.55 -25.74 17.77
C ALA A 291 -12.92 -26.51 19.07
N THR A 292 -12.43 -26.08 20.24
CA THR A 292 -12.76 -26.76 21.51
C THR A 292 -14.21 -26.56 21.93
N LEU A 293 -14.89 -25.53 21.40
CA LEU A 293 -16.32 -25.30 21.65
C LEU A 293 -17.18 -26.46 21.13
N GLN A 294 -16.70 -27.22 20.15
CA GLN A 294 -17.36 -28.43 19.65
C GLN A 294 -17.50 -29.50 20.74
N GLU A 295 -16.54 -29.59 21.66
CA GLU A 295 -16.55 -30.57 22.75
C GLU A 295 -17.37 -30.07 23.95
N GLU A 296 -17.27 -28.77 24.27
CA GLU A 296 -17.92 -28.17 25.44
C GLU A 296 -19.41 -27.84 25.23
N MET A 297 -19.77 -27.28 24.06
CA MET A 297 -21.14 -26.89 23.71
C MET A 297 -21.47 -27.26 22.25
N PRO A 298 -21.65 -28.55 21.92
CA PRO A 298 -21.76 -29.04 20.54
C PRO A 298 -22.95 -28.43 19.76
N ASP A 299 -24.10 -28.22 20.42
CA ASP A 299 -25.28 -27.63 19.77
C ASP A 299 -25.03 -26.16 19.38
N VAL A 300 -24.35 -25.40 20.25
CA VAL A 300 -23.98 -24.01 20.01
C VAL A 300 -22.93 -23.92 18.90
N TYR A 301 -21.92 -24.79 18.94
CA TYR A 301 -20.89 -24.86 17.90
C TYR A 301 -21.51 -25.14 16.53
N LYS A 302 -22.42 -26.12 16.44
CA LYS A 302 -23.13 -26.43 15.20
C LYS A 302 -23.94 -25.23 14.69
N GLN A 303 -24.72 -24.58 15.57
CA GLN A 303 -25.47 -23.38 15.21
C GLN A 303 -24.54 -22.24 14.73
N PHE A 304 -23.37 -22.10 15.36
CA PHE A 304 -22.38 -21.11 14.99
C PHE A 304 -21.75 -21.39 13.63
N THR A 305 -21.37 -22.64 13.35
CA THR A 305 -20.87 -23.06 12.03
C THR A 305 -21.90 -22.83 10.92
N ASP A 306 -23.17 -23.19 11.15
CA ASP A 306 -24.25 -22.94 10.19
C ASP A 306 -24.45 -21.43 9.94
N THR A 307 -24.36 -20.63 11.00
CA THR A 307 -24.41 -19.15 10.92
C THR A 307 -23.22 -18.60 10.11
N CYS A 308 -22.02 -19.12 10.31
CA CYS A 308 -20.83 -18.74 9.56
C CYS A 308 -20.99 -19.01 8.06
N HIS A 309 -21.50 -20.18 7.68
CA HIS A 309 -21.79 -20.50 6.27
C HIS A 309 -22.85 -19.58 5.67
N GLN A 310 -23.93 -19.28 6.41
CA GLN A 310 -24.96 -18.35 5.94
C GLN A 310 -24.39 -16.94 5.72
N LEU A 311 -23.51 -16.49 6.64
CA LEU A 311 -22.83 -15.21 6.54
C LEU A 311 -21.88 -15.16 5.32
N GLU A 312 -21.07 -16.20 5.10
CA GLU A 312 -20.21 -16.28 3.91
C GLU A 312 -21.02 -16.28 2.62
N GLN A 313 -22.13 -17.01 2.53
CA GLN A 313 -22.98 -17.03 1.34
C GLN A 313 -23.67 -15.68 1.09
N HIS A 314 -24.14 -15.03 2.15
CA HIS A 314 -24.89 -13.78 2.04
C HIS A 314 -23.99 -12.59 1.69
N TYR A 315 -22.89 -12.41 2.44
CA TYR A 315 -21.92 -11.36 2.14
C TYR A 315 -20.98 -11.73 0.99
N GLN A 316 -21.07 -12.98 0.56
CA GLN A 316 -20.21 -13.63 -0.42
C GLN A 316 -18.73 -13.57 -0.03
N GLU A 317 -18.36 -13.31 1.23
CA GLU A 317 -17.01 -12.89 1.66
C GLU A 317 -16.66 -13.48 3.03
N MET A 318 -15.37 -13.71 3.31
CA MET A 318 -14.91 -14.16 4.63
C MET A 318 -15.25 -13.12 5.69
N GLN A 319 -15.88 -13.57 6.78
CA GLN A 319 -16.37 -12.73 7.86
C GLN A 319 -15.55 -12.88 9.13
N ASP A 320 -15.35 -11.75 9.83
CA ASP A 320 -14.91 -11.60 11.20
C ASP A 320 -16.15 -11.36 12.07
N ILE A 321 -16.38 -12.24 13.05
CA ILE A 321 -17.64 -12.38 13.79
C ILE A 321 -17.34 -12.30 15.29
N GLU A 322 -18.06 -11.41 15.99
CA GLU A 322 -18.13 -11.39 17.46
C GLU A 322 -19.43 -12.06 17.90
N PHE A 323 -19.36 -13.01 18.82
CA PHE A 323 -20.51 -13.74 19.33
C PHE A 323 -20.50 -13.90 20.85
N THR A 324 -21.67 -14.10 21.42
CA THR A 324 -21.87 -14.41 22.84
C THR A 324 -22.88 -15.54 22.98
N VAL A 325 -22.62 -16.43 23.92
CA VAL A 325 -23.49 -17.51 24.32
C VAL A 325 -24.04 -17.17 25.70
N GLU A 326 -25.35 -17.05 25.82
CA GLU A 326 -26.02 -16.85 27.11
C GLU A 326 -26.90 -18.07 27.41
N ARG A 327 -26.52 -18.86 28.42
CA ARG A 327 -27.25 -20.07 28.85
C ARG A 327 -27.59 -21.00 27.67
N GLY A 328 -26.56 -21.36 26.90
CA GLY A 328 -26.66 -22.21 25.72
C GLY A 328 -27.32 -21.58 24.49
N LYS A 329 -27.65 -20.28 24.50
CA LYS A 329 -28.21 -19.58 23.33
C LYS A 329 -27.15 -18.70 22.66
N LEU A 330 -26.91 -18.95 21.38
CA LEU A 330 -25.99 -18.16 20.55
C LEU A 330 -26.60 -16.80 20.18
N PHE A 331 -25.81 -15.74 20.30
CA PHE A 331 -26.10 -14.41 19.81
C PHE A 331 -24.93 -13.89 18.98
N ILE A 332 -25.23 -13.31 17.82
CA ILE A 332 -24.24 -12.63 16.97
C ILE A 332 -24.27 -11.14 17.28
N LEU A 333 -23.14 -10.61 17.77
CA LEU A 333 -23.02 -9.22 18.18
C LEU A 333 -22.55 -8.32 17.05
N GLN A 334 -21.66 -8.83 16.21
CA GLN A 334 -21.07 -8.07 15.12
C GLN A 334 -20.58 -9.02 14.03
N THR A 335 -20.69 -8.57 12.79
CA THR A 335 -19.97 -9.17 11.67
C THR A 335 -19.39 -8.08 10.79
N ARG A 336 -18.28 -8.36 10.13
CA ARG A 336 -17.67 -7.52 9.10
C ARG A 336 -16.78 -8.37 8.20
N ASN A 337 -16.46 -7.87 7.01
CA ASN A 337 -15.45 -8.49 6.17
C ASN A 337 -14.12 -8.60 6.94
N GLY A 338 -13.61 -9.82 7.08
CA GLY A 338 -12.40 -10.05 7.87
C GLY A 338 -11.17 -9.47 7.19
N LYS A 339 -10.32 -8.81 7.98
CA LYS A 339 -8.98 -8.42 7.54
C LYS A 339 -8.12 -9.67 7.42
N ARG A 340 -7.21 -9.68 6.44
CA ARG A 340 -6.47 -10.88 6.05
C ARG A 340 -5.15 -10.53 5.37
N THR A 341 -4.25 -11.49 5.29
CA THR A 341 -2.99 -11.36 4.54
C THR A 341 -3.24 -11.38 3.03
N ALA A 342 -2.26 -10.93 2.24
CA ALA A 342 -2.30 -11.03 0.78
C ALA A 342 -2.49 -12.49 0.30
N GLN A 343 -1.80 -13.42 0.94
CA GLN A 343 -1.89 -14.86 0.62
C GLN A 343 -3.30 -15.39 0.90
N ALA A 344 -3.85 -15.08 2.08
CA ALA A 344 -5.20 -15.46 2.43
C ALA A 344 -6.24 -14.82 1.50
N ALA A 345 -6.07 -13.56 1.11
CA ALA A 345 -6.99 -12.89 0.17
C ALA A 345 -7.08 -13.62 -1.18
N ILE A 346 -5.94 -14.03 -1.73
CA ILE A 346 -5.88 -14.75 -3.02
C ILE A 346 -6.49 -16.14 -2.89
N ARG A 347 -6.09 -16.91 -1.88
CA ARG A 347 -6.60 -18.26 -1.67
C ARG A 347 -8.12 -18.26 -1.46
N ILE A 348 -8.62 -17.40 -0.57
CA ILE A 348 -10.06 -17.26 -0.31
C ILE A 348 -10.81 -16.87 -1.59
N ALA A 349 -10.29 -15.92 -2.38
CA ALA A 349 -10.94 -15.50 -3.62
C ALA A 349 -11.01 -16.63 -4.66
N VAL A 350 -9.97 -17.46 -4.76
CA VAL A 350 -9.93 -18.60 -5.68
C VAL A 350 -10.85 -19.73 -5.20
N GLU A 351 -10.75 -20.14 -3.95
CA GLU A 351 -11.58 -21.21 -3.37
C GLU A 351 -13.08 -20.84 -3.40
N MET A 352 -13.45 -19.59 -3.09
CA MET A 352 -14.86 -19.15 -3.19
C MET A 352 -15.42 -19.22 -4.61
N VAL A 353 -14.59 -19.14 -5.66
CA VAL A 353 -15.02 -19.38 -7.04
C VAL A 353 -15.22 -20.88 -7.29
N GLU A 354 -14.34 -21.72 -6.78
CA GLU A 354 -14.44 -23.19 -6.91
C GLU A 354 -15.65 -23.74 -6.15
N GLU A 355 -15.96 -23.16 -5.00
CA GLU A 355 -17.15 -23.44 -4.20
C GLU A 355 -18.44 -22.85 -4.81
N GLY A 356 -18.33 -22.00 -5.83
CA GLY A 356 -19.48 -21.37 -6.50
C GLY A 356 -20.16 -20.25 -5.70
N ILE A 357 -19.50 -19.71 -4.67
CA ILE A 357 -20.00 -18.58 -3.86
C ILE A 357 -19.91 -17.27 -4.65
N ILE A 358 -18.83 -17.09 -5.41
CA ILE A 358 -18.59 -15.91 -6.26
C ILE A 358 -18.19 -16.29 -7.69
N ASP A 359 -18.36 -15.35 -8.62
CA ASP A 359 -17.82 -15.48 -9.97
C ASP A 359 -16.35 -15.00 -10.06
N LYS A 360 -15.65 -15.39 -11.13
CA LYS A 360 -14.25 -14.97 -11.39
C LYS A 360 -14.09 -13.44 -11.35
N LYS A 361 -15.05 -12.70 -11.91
CA LYS A 361 -14.99 -11.23 -11.98
C LYS A 361 -15.03 -10.60 -10.59
N THR A 362 -15.84 -11.15 -9.68
CA THR A 362 -15.95 -10.71 -8.30
C THR A 362 -14.70 -11.08 -7.50
N ALA A 363 -14.13 -12.27 -7.72
CA ALA A 363 -12.85 -12.65 -7.12
C ALA A 363 -11.72 -11.67 -7.49
N LEU A 364 -11.60 -11.33 -8.78
CA LEU A 364 -10.60 -10.37 -9.27
C LEU A 364 -10.77 -8.98 -8.64
N LEU A 365 -12.00 -8.51 -8.44
CA LEU A 365 -12.27 -7.18 -7.86
C LEU A 365 -11.96 -7.07 -6.35
N ARG A 366 -11.83 -8.20 -5.65
CA ARG A 366 -11.65 -8.24 -4.19
C ARG A 366 -10.21 -8.26 -3.73
N VAL A 367 -9.32 -8.78 -4.57
CA VAL A 367 -7.90 -8.79 -4.28
C VAL A 367 -7.34 -7.40 -4.60
N ASP A 368 -6.76 -6.71 -3.62
CA ASP A 368 -6.12 -5.41 -3.87
C ASP A 368 -4.80 -5.64 -4.64
N PRO A 369 -4.60 -5.02 -5.82
CA PRO A 369 -3.37 -5.20 -6.60
C PRO A 369 -2.09 -4.91 -5.80
N ASP A 370 -2.13 -3.95 -4.87
CA ASP A 370 -0.96 -3.58 -4.07
C ASP A 370 -0.53 -4.69 -3.09
N GLN A 371 -1.44 -5.59 -2.72
CA GLN A 371 -1.13 -6.74 -1.88
C GLN A 371 -0.25 -7.77 -2.60
N LEU A 372 -0.29 -7.84 -3.95
CA LEU A 372 0.53 -8.77 -4.72
C LEU A 372 2.01 -8.46 -4.60
N ASN A 373 2.39 -7.18 -4.45
CA ASN A 373 3.80 -6.82 -4.23
C ASN A 373 4.37 -7.53 -3.01
N GLN A 374 3.57 -7.73 -1.94
CA GLN A 374 4.03 -8.41 -0.74
C GLN A 374 4.39 -9.88 -0.97
N LEU A 375 3.83 -10.52 -2.01
CA LEU A 375 4.05 -11.93 -2.32
C LEU A 375 5.23 -12.15 -3.26
N LEU A 376 5.75 -11.09 -3.88
CA LEU A 376 6.83 -11.14 -4.88
C LEU A 376 8.21 -10.88 -4.28
N HIS A 377 8.27 -10.50 -3.01
CA HIS A 377 9.51 -10.21 -2.30
C HIS A 377 9.62 -11.03 -1.01
N ARG A 378 10.85 -11.28 -0.58
CA ARG A 378 11.15 -11.85 0.75
C ARG A 378 10.52 -11.01 1.85
N ARG A 379 10.08 -11.65 2.93
CA ARG A 379 9.50 -10.97 4.09
C ARG A 379 10.17 -11.40 5.38
N ILE A 380 10.13 -10.51 6.37
CA ILE A 380 10.58 -10.84 7.73
C ILE A 380 9.54 -11.73 8.40
N ASP A 381 10.02 -12.76 9.10
CA ASP A 381 9.19 -13.54 10.02
C ASP A 381 8.90 -12.72 11.28
N ASN A 382 7.64 -12.29 11.43
CA ASN A 382 7.21 -11.47 12.56
C ASN A 382 6.95 -12.28 13.85
N SER A 383 7.23 -13.60 13.86
CA SER A 383 7.16 -14.42 15.08
C SER A 383 8.30 -14.12 16.07
N VAL A 384 9.32 -13.35 15.65
CA VAL A 384 10.51 -13.05 16.44
C VAL A 384 10.50 -11.59 16.90
N GLU A 385 10.91 -11.36 18.15
CA GLU A 385 11.09 -10.02 18.71
C GLU A 385 12.27 -9.31 18.02
N LYS A 386 12.07 -8.06 17.58
CA LYS A 386 13.02 -7.32 16.73
C LYS A 386 13.43 -5.99 17.35
N GLU A 387 14.73 -5.71 17.33
CA GLU A 387 15.29 -4.43 17.76
C GLU A 387 15.36 -3.44 16.58
N ILE A 388 14.34 -2.58 16.47
CA ILE A 388 14.24 -1.57 15.41
C ILE A 388 15.17 -0.39 15.76
N LEU A 389 16.15 -0.13 14.89
CA LEU A 389 17.09 0.99 15.00
C LEU A 389 16.44 2.30 14.58
N ALA A 390 15.90 2.34 13.36
CA ALA A 390 15.35 3.53 12.73
C ALA A 390 14.32 3.16 11.67
N LYS A 391 13.60 4.18 11.19
CA LYS A 391 12.62 4.06 10.12
C LYS A 391 12.86 5.13 9.06
N GLY A 392 12.95 4.72 7.79
CA GLY A 392 13.05 5.59 6.62
C GLY A 392 11.86 5.44 5.68
N LEU A 393 11.98 5.97 4.47
CA LEU A 393 10.95 5.84 3.43
C LEU A 393 11.04 4.44 2.79
N PRO A 394 9.92 3.68 2.69
CA PRO A 394 9.87 2.34 2.11
C PRO A 394 10.00 2.37 0.58
N ALA A 395 11.19 2.67 0.08
CA ALA A 395 11.45 2.98 -1.33
C ALA A 395 11.25 1.79 -2.28
N SER A 396 11.66 0.60 -1.88
CA SER A 396 11.43 -0.64 -2.62
C SER A 396 11.09 -1.77 -1.66
N PRO A 397 9.95 -2.47 -1.86
CA PRO A 397 9.47 -3.51 -0.96
C PRO A 397 10.41 -4.72 -0.91
N GLY A 398 10.27 -5.50 0.16
CA GLY A 398 11.06 -6.71 0.42
C GLY A 398 11.91 -6.62 1.68
N ALA A 399 12.39 -7.78 2.13
CA ALA A 399 13.26 -7.92 3.29
C ALA A 399 14.61 -8.50 2.89
N ALA A 400 15.68 -7.99 3.50
CA ALA A 400 17.03 -8.48 3.26
C ALA A 400 17.90 -8.33 4.51
N THR A 401 18.74 -9.34 4.75
CA THR A 401 19.79 -9.35 5.76
C THR A 401 21.15 -9.39 5.10
N GLY A 402 22.10 -8.62 5.64
CA GLY A 402 23.48 -8.65 5.19
C GLY A 402 24.40 -7.78 6.04
N GLN A 403 25.69 -7.88 5.76
CA GLN A 403 26.73 -7.07 6.37
C GLN A 403 26.74 -5.66 5.78
N VAL A 404 26.89 -4.67 6.65
CA VAL A 404 26.92 -3.25 6.25
C VAL A 404 28.22 -2.92 5.52
N VAL A 405 28.07 -2.35 4.33
CA VAL A 405 29.17 -1.83 3.50
C VAL A 405 28.86 -0.39 3.09
N PHE A 406 29.88 0.45 2.99
CA PHE A 406 29.72 1.90 2.73
C PHE A 406 30.22 2.33 1.34
N ASP A 407 30.75 1.38 0.57
CA ASP A 407 31.40 1.60 -0.72
C ASP A 407 30.90 0.56 -1.73
N ALA A 408 30.69 1.00 -2.97
CA ALA A 408 30.08 0.18 -4.02
C ALA A 408 31.05 -0.88 -4.58
N ASP A 409 32.34 -0.55 -4.69
CA ASP A 409 33.36 -1.51 -5.16
C ASP A 409 33.56 -2.61 -4.11
N GLU A 410 33.58 -2.24 -2.82
CA GLU A 410 33.65 -3.22 -1.72
C GLU A 410 32.41 -4.12 -1.67
N ALA A 411 31.22 -3.56 -1.92
CA ALA A 411 30.00 -4.35 -2.01
C ALA A 411 30.07 -5.41 -3.11
N GLU A 412 30.60 -5.06 -4.29
CA GLU A 412 30.77 -5.98 -5.40
C GLU A 412 31.82 -7.05 -5.11
N GLN A 413 32.96 -6.67 -4.52
CA GLN A 413 34.01 -7.62 -4.15
C GLN A 413 33.49 -8.66 -3.14
N LEU A 414 32.86 -8.21 -2.05
CA LEU A 414 32.35 -9.10 -1.00
C LEU A 414 31.21 -9.99 -1.51
N ALA A 415 30.37 -9.49 -2.41
CA ALA A 415 29.35 -10.30 -3.06
C ALA A 415 29.95 -11.38 -3.97
N LYS A 416 31.03 -11.09 -4.71
CA LYS A 416 31.79 -12.09 -5.51
C LYS A 416 32.43 -13.17 -4.64
N GLU A 417 32.80 -12.82 -3.40
CA GLU A 417 33.27 -13.76 -2.38
C GLU A 417 32.12 -14.56 -1.71
N GLY A 418 30.86 -14.32 -2.10
CA GLY A 418 29.68 -15.05 -1.64
C GLY A 418 29.03 -14.46 -0.38
N GLN A 419 29.46 -13.27 0.07
CA GLN A 419 28.90 -12.63 1.26
C GLN A 419 27.63 -11.84 0.92
N LYS A 420 26.65 -11.86 1.83
CA LYS A 420 25.44 -11.02 1.73
C LYS A 420 25.74 -9.64 2.30
N VAL A 421 25.61 -8.60 1.48
CA VAL A 421 25.94 -7.22 1.88
C VAL A 421 24.74 -6.28 1.75
N ILE A 422 24.72 -5.21 2.55
CA ILE A 422 23.77 -4.10 2.51
C ILE A 422 24.55 -2.82 2.29
N LEU A 423 24.30 -2.16 1.16
CA LEU A 423 24.97 -0.91 0.80
C LEU A 423 24.33 0.27 1.52
N VAL A 424 25.11 0.95 2.35
CA VAL A 424 24.69 2.12 3.14
C VAL A 424 25.41 3.36 2.60
N ARG A 425 24.65 4.30 2.04
CA ARG A 425 25.20 5.51 1.38
C ARG A 425 24.42 6.75 1.80
N PRO A 426 25.01 7.96 1.80
CA PRO A 426 24.22 9.19 1.94
C PRO A 426 23.17 9.31 0.84
N GLU A 427 23.60 9.06 -0.40
CA GLU A 427 22.80 8.96 -1.62
C GLU A 427 23.56 8.05 -2.59
N THR A 428 22.87 7.42 -3.55
CA THR A 428 23.53 6.62 -4.61
C THR A 428 23.64 7.43 -5.90
N THR A 429 24.74 7.29 -6.62
CA THR A 429 24.93 7.84 -7.97
C THR A 429 24.91 6.72 -9.02
N PRO A 430 24.88 7.06 -10.33
CA PRO A 430 25.03 6.04 -11.39
C PRO A 430 26.32 5.21 -11.28
N ASP A 431 27.40 5.79 -10.75
CA ASP A 431 28.66 5.06 -10.53
C ASP A 431 28.49 3.92 -9.51
N ASP A 432 27.56 4.05 -8.55
CA ASP A 432 27.32 3.04 -7.50
C ASP A 432 26.53 1.82 -8.00
N ILE A 433 26.14 1.75 -9.28
CA ILE A 433 25.21 0.74 -9.79
C ILE A 433 25.69 -0.70 -9.59
N HIS A 434 26.99 -0.94 -9.76
CA HIS A 434 27.60 -2.26 -9.58
C HIS A 434 27.47 -2.73 -8.10
N GLY A 435 27.64 -1.82 -7.14
CA GLY A 435 27.42 -2.09 -5.73
C GLY A 435 25.95 -2.33 -5.38
N VAL A 436 25.03 -1.58 -6.00
CA VAL A 436 23.58 -1.78 -5.86
C VAL A 436 23.15 -3.16 -6.39
N VAL A 437 23.68 -3.55 -7.55
CA VAL A 437 23.46 -4.88 -8.17
C VAL A 437 23.99 -5.99 -7.27
N ALA A 438 25.17 -5.81 -6.68
CA ALA A 438 25.80 -6.78 -5.80
C ALA A 438 25.08 -6.94 -4.44
N SER A 439 24.52 -5.86 -3.91
CA SER A 439 23.95 -5.81 -2.55
C SER A 439 22.59 -6.49 -2.44
N GLN A 440 22.29 -7.12 -1.30
CA GLN A 440 20.96 -7.66 -1.03
C GLN A 440 19.92 -6.54 -0.85
N ALA A 441 20.38 -5.39 -0.37
CA ALA A 441 19.54 -4.28 0.05
C ALA A 441 20.31 -2.95 0.02
N ILE A 442 19.57 -1.84 -0.05
CA ILE A 442 20.13 -0.49 -0.13
C ILE A 442 19.49 0.39 0.94
N LEU A 443 20.33 1.09 1.70
CA LEU A 443 19.91 2.05 2.72
C LEU A 443 20.55 3.40 2.42
N THR A 444 19.72 4.43 2.30
CA THR A 444 20.19 5.81 2.09
C THR A 444 19.68 6.78 3.15
N SER A 445 20.54 7.70 3.60
CA SER A 445 20.15 8.73 4.57
C SER A 445 19.38 9.90 3.93
N ARG A 446 19.58 10.11 2.62
CA ARG A 446 18.88 11.09 1.79
C ARG A 446 18.22 10.41 0.58
N GLY A 447 17.37 11.15 -0.12
CA GLY A 447 16.66 10.65 -1.32
C GLY A 447 15.22 10.21 -1.03
N GLY A 448 14.33 10.43 -2.00
CA GLY A 448 12.92 10.07 -1.92
C GLY A 448 12.60 8.68 -2.45
N MET A 449 11.30 8.35 -2.49
CA MET A 449 10.74 7.11 -3.07
C MET A 449 11.06 6.94 -4.55
N THR A 450 11.60 7.97 -5.20
CA THR A 450 11.94 7.94 -6.61
C THR A 450 13.37 8.38 -6.92
N SER A 451 14.20 8.48 -5.89
CA SER A 451 15.64 8.66 -6.03
C SER A 451 16.28 7.57 -6.87
N HIS A 452 17.51 7.80 -7.36
CA HIS A 452 18.28 6.80 -8.11
C HIS A 452 18.30 5.43 -7.42
N ALA A 453 18.59 5.39 -6.11
CA ALA A 453 18.54 4.18 -5.28
C ALA A 453 17.16 3.49 -5.36
N ALA A 454 16.08 4.26 -5.15
CA ALA A 454 14.73 3.74 -5.14
C ALA A 454 14.30 3.16 -6.49
N VAL A 455 14.59 3.86 -7.58
CA VAL A 455 14.22 3.45 -8.95
C VAL A 455 14.96 2.19 -9.35
N VAL A 456 16.28 2.15 -9.14
CA VAL A 456 17.11 0.99 -9.48
C VAL A 456 16.73 -0.20 -8.61
N ALA A 457 16.64 -0.02 -7.28
CA ALA A 457 16.28 -1.10 -6.37
C ALA A 457 14.89 -1.68 -6.69
N ARG A 458 13.92 -0.83 -7.01
CA ARG A 458 12.56 -1.25 -7.39
C ARG A 458 12.51 -1.94 -8.75
N GLY A 459 13.33 -1.51 -9.70
CA GLY A 459 13.51 -2.20 -10.98
C GLY A 459 14.01 -3.63 -10.76
N MET A 460 14.99 -3.79 -9.88
CA MET A 460 15.66 -5.06 -9.58
C MET A 460 14.95 -5.91 -8.51
N GLY A 461 13.88 -5.40 -7.89
CA GLY A 461 13.15 -6.08 -6.82
C GLY A 461 13.96 -6.26 -5.52
N LYS A 462 14.95 -5.40 -5.28
CA LYS A 462 15.76 -5.38 -4.05
C LYS A 462 15.11 -4.50 -2.99
N ALA A 463 15.22 -4.90 -1.73
CA ALA A 463 14.74 -4.10 -0.61
C ALA A 463 15.50 -2.76 -0.54
N CYS A 464 14.79 -1.65 -0.44
CA CYS A 464 15.42 -0.34 -0.35
C CYS A 464 14.68 0.58 0.61
N ILE A 465 15.45 1.25 1.46
CA ILE A 465 15.00 2.32 2.33
C ILE A 465 15.73 3.59 1.93
N CYS A 466 14.99 4.64 1.59
CA CYS A 466 15.54 5.94 1.24
C CYS A 466 15.20 7.01 2.27
N GLY A 467 15.98 8.09 2.32
CA GLY A 467 15.64 9.26 3.12
C GLY A 467 15.53 8.99 4.61
N CYS A 468 16.35 8.08 5.14
CA CYS A 468 16.35 7.80 6.58
C CYS A 468 17.12 8.89 7.34
N GLU A 469 16.51 10.05 7.57
CA GLU A 469 17.19 11.20 8.22
C GLU A 469 17.74 10.89 9.63
N ALA A 470 17.21 9.85 10.28
CA ALA A 470 17.66 9.39 11.59
C ALA A 470 19.08 8.80 11.59
N ILE A 471 19.60 8.36 10.43
CA ILE A 471 20.94 7.77 10.32
C ILE A 471 21.95 8.86 9.93
N LYS A 472 23.05 8.95 10.67
CA LYS A 472 24.20 9.80 10.32
C LYS A 472 25.37 8.92 9.89
N ILE A 473 25.68 8.96 8.60
CA ILE A 473 26.70 8.13 7.96
C ILE A 473 28.05 8.87 7.98
N ASP A 474 29.11 8.19 8.45
CA ASP A 474 30.49 8.62 8.35
C ASP A 474 31.27 7.64 7.47
N LEU A 475 31.50 8.03 6.21
CA LEU A 475 32.19 7.22 5.22
C LEU A 475 33.68 7.01 5.56
N ARG A 476 34.32 7.92 6.30
CA ARG A 476 35.75 7.78 6.67
C ARG A 476 35.95 6.78 7.78
N ALA A 477 35.08 6.84 8.79
CA ALA A 477 35.08 5.88 9.88
C ALA A 477 34.38 4.56 9.53
N LYS A 478 33.74 4.48 8.35
CA LYS A 478 32.93 3.34 7.88
C LYS A 478 31.93 2.87 8.95
N GLN A 479 31.10 3.82 9.41
CA GLN A 479 30.06 3.57 10.40
C GLN A 479 28.87 4.50 10.17
N PHE A 480 27.69 4.10 10.65
CA PHE A 480 26.56 5.02 10.82
C PHE A 480 26.04 5.00 12.25
N THR A 481 25.43 6.11 12.66
CA THR A 481 24.89 6.28 14.00
C THR A 481 23.40 6.58 13.98
N VAL A 482 22.67 5.97 14.91
CA VAL A 482 21.24 6.20 15.16
C VAL A 482 21.06 6.43 16.66
N GLY A 483 20.82 7.69 17.05
CA GLY A 483 20.74 8.05 18.46
C GLY A 483 22.03 7.75 19.22
N ARG A 484 22.04 6.67 20.02
CA ARG A 484 23.21 6.19 20.79
C ARG A 484 23.85 4.92 20.22
N ILE A 485 23.22 4.28 19.23
CA ILE A 485 23.69 3.03 18.65
C ILE A 485 24.58 3.35 17.43
N THR A 486 25.73 2.70 17.36
CA THR A 486 26.68 2.80 16.24
C THR A 486 26.77 1.45 15.54
N VAL A 487 26.58 1.44 14.23
CA VAL A 487 26.71 0.26 13.37
C VAL A 487 27.92 0.46 12.47
N ASN A 488 28.85 -0.49 12.50
CA ASN A 488 30.13 -0.43 11.81
C ASN A 488 30.10 -1.25 10.52
N PHE A 489 31.13 -1.08 9.71
CA PHE A 489 31.41 -1.95 8.58
C PHE A 489 31.48 -3.43 9.01
N GLY A 490 30.81 -4.30 8.28
CA GLY A 490 30.74 -5.73 8.56
C GLY A 490 29.67 -6.14 9.59
N ASP A 491 29.11 -5.19 10.33
CA ASP A 491 28.00 -5.49 11.24
C ASP A 491 26.77 -5.93 10.44
N THR A 492 26.03 -6.90 10.96
CA THR A 492 24.86 -7.44 10.27
C THR A 492 23.62 -6.65 10.66
N ILE A 493 22.88 -6.20 9.66
CA ILE A 493 21.56 -5.60 9.83
C ILE A 493 20.55 -6.31 8.93
N THR A 494 19.29 -6.15 9.28
CA THR A 494 18.15 -6.55 8.45
C THR A 494 17.35 -5.31 8.10
N ILE A 495 16.95 -5.16 6.85
CA ILE A 495 16.05 -4.09 6.43
C ILE A 495 14.75 -4.66 5.88
N ASP A 496 13.64 -4.00 6.21
CA ASP A 496 12.34 -4.22 5.59
C ASP A 496 11.97 -2.98 4.77
N GLY A 497 12.20 -3.07 3.47
CA GLY A 497 11.86 -2.02 2.51
C GLY A 497 10.35 -1.82 2.31
N SER A 498 9.50 -2.67 2.88
CA SER A 498 8.03 -2.53 2.82
C SER A 498 7.52 -1.61 3.93
N THR A 499 8.07 -1.75 5.14
CA THR A 499 7.71 -0.91 6.29
C THR A 499 8.65 0.28 6.45
N GLY A 500 9.85 0.23 5.87
CA GLY A 500 10.90 1.23 6.04
C GLY A 500 11.73 1.00 7.30
N GLU A 501 11.63 -0.18 7.95
CA GLU A 501 12.28 -0.48 9.23
C GLU A 501 13.71 -1.01 9.04
N ILE A 502 14.64 -0.49 9.85
CA ILE A 502 16.04 -0.96 9.94
C ILE A 502 16.17 -1.69 11.27
N ILE A 503 16.62 -2.94 11.25
CA ILE A 503 16.66 -3.83 12.40
C ILE A 503 18.10 -4.28 12.63
N LEU A 504 18.52 -4.27 13.91
CA LEU A 504 19.86 -4.75 14.28
C LEU A 504 19.92 -6.28 14.22
N GLY A 505 20.96 -6.83 13.60
CA GLY A 505 21.18 -8.27 13.52
C GLY A 505 20.43 -8.97 12.37
N GLU A 506 20.56 -10.29 12.34
CA GLU A 506 19.87 -11.17 11.39
C GLU A 506 18.49 -11.57 11.93
N VAL A 507 17.47 -11.45 11.06
CA VAL A 507 16.11 -11.89 11.36
C VAL A 507 15.70 -12.96 10.35
N PRO A 508 15.02 -14.05 10.77
CA PRO A 508 14.52 -15.06 9.84
C PRO A 508 13.63 -14.45 8.76
N MET A 509 13.81 -14.93 7.53
CA MET A 509 13.07 -14.47 6.36
C MET A 509 12.26 -15.61 5.73
N ILE A 510 11.11 -15.25 5.18
CA ILE A 510 10.22 -16.13 4.41
C ILE A 510 10.45 -15.83 2.92
N GLU A 511 10.79 -16.86 2.15
CA GLU A 511 10.96 -16.78 0.69
C GLU A 511 9.60 -16.63 -0.01
N PRO A 512 9.53 -15.87 -1.12
CA PRO A 512 8.29 -15.74 -1.89
C PRO A 512 8.01 -17.05 -2.66
N GLU A 513 6.87 -17.68 -2.38
CA GLU A 513 6.34 -18.78 -3.17
C GLU A 513 5.13 -18.31 -4.00
N LEU A 514 5.21 -18.47 -5.31
CA LEU A 514 4.09 -18.23 -6.22
C LEU A 514 3.15 -19.43 -6.18
N SER A 515 2.15 -19.37 -5.30
CA SER A 515 1.20 -20.47 -5.12
C SER A 515 0.36 -20.73 -6.38
N ASP A 516 -0.22 -21.93 -6.49
CA ASP A 516 -1.08 -22.30 -7.61
C ASP A 516 -2.31 -21.37 -7.73
N GLU A 517 -2.85 -20.92 -6.58
CA GLU A 517 -3.97 -19.97 -6.52
C GLU A 517 -3.55 -18.60 -7.08
N PHE A 518 -2.32 -18.16 -6.82
CA PHE A 518 -1.79 -16.91 -7.37
C PHE A 518 -1.73 -16.97 -8.90
N GLN A 519 -1.19 -18.05 -9.46
CA GLN A 519 -1.11 -18.22 -10.92
C GLN A 519 -2.51 -18.29 -11.53
N ARG A 520 -3.44 -18.97 -10.87
CA ARG A 520 -4.82 -19.10 -11.36
C ARG A 520 -5.60 -17.80 -11.34
N LEU A 521 -5.44 -16.98 -10.29
CA LEU A 521 -5.99 -15.63 -10.24
C LEU A 521 -5.47 -14.76 -11.39
N LEU A 522 -4.16 -14.83 -11.66
CA LEU A 522 -3.54 -14.08 -12.76
C LEU A 522 -3.94 -14.58 -14.15
N ALA A 523 -4.24 -15.88 -14.29
CA ALA A 523 -4.83 -16.42 -15.52
C ALA A 523 -6.24 -15.85 -15.76
N TRP A 524 -7.07 -15.77 -14.72
CA TRP A 524 -8.38 -15.10 -14.82
C TRP A 524 -8.24 -13.61 -15.13
N ALA A 525 -7.23 -12.94 -14.56
CA ALA A 525 -6.95 -11.54 -14.89
C ALA A 525 -6.59 -11.36 -16.38
N ASP A 526 -5.81 -12.30 -16.94
CA ASP A 526 -5.45 -12.28 -18.37
C ASP A 526 -6.65 -12.54 -19.28
N GLU A 527 -7.60 -13.39 -18.89
CA GLU A 527 -8.85 -13.63 -19.61
C GLU A 527 -9.72 -12.35 -19.72
N GLU A 528 -9.74 -11.54 -18.66
CA GLU A 528 -10.61 -10.36 -18.57
C GLU A 528 -9.96 -9.05 -19.04
N ARG A 529 -8.63 -8.90 -18.91
CA ARG A 529 -7.96 -7.63 -19.24
C ARG A 529 -7.98 -7.35 -20.75
N LYS A 530 -8.28 -6.10 -21.11
CA LYS A 530 -8.22 -5.62 -22.50
C LYS A 530 -6.95 -4.83 -22.83
N ILE A 531 -6.37 -4.15 -21.85
CA ILE A 531 -5.09 -3.47 -22.02
C ILE A 531 -3.93 -4.45 -21.87
N VAL A 532 -2.93 -4.34 -22.74
CA VAL A 532 -1.75 -5.22 -22.70
C VAL A 532 -0.81 -4.75 -21.60
N VAL A 533 -0.17 -5.67 -20.89
CA VAL A 533 0.87 -5.38 -19.90
C VAL A 533 2.22 -5.77 -20.47
N ARG A 534 3.10 -4.78 -20.63
CA ARG A 534 4.51 -4.93 -21.04
C ARG A 534 5.41 -4.61 -19.85
N ALA A 535 6.71 -4.84 -20.01
CA ALA A 535 7.69 -4.53 -18.97
C ALA A 535 8.69 -3.44 -19.38
N ASN A 536 9.23 -2.75 -18.38
CA ASN A 536 10.41 -1.92 -18.50
C ASN A 536 11.60 -2.77 -18.05
N ALA A 537 12.41 -3.23 -18.99
CA ALA A 537 13.55 -4.09 -18.72
C ALA A 537 14.70 -3.72 -19.67
N ASP A 538 15.89 -3.60 -19.09
CA ASP A 538 17.05 -3.00 -19.75
C ASP A 538 18.18 -4.04 -19.99
N ASN A 539 18.01 -5.27 -19.49
CA ASN A 539 18.96 -6.37 -19.64
C ASN A 539 18.23 -7.72 -19.84
N PRO A 540 18.94 -8.78 -20.29
CA PRO A 540 18.32 -10.08 -20.56
C PRO A 540 17.70 -10.76 -19.35
N GLU A 541 18.28 -10.61 -18.15
CA GLU A 541 17.77 -11.24 -16.93
C GLU A 541 16.42 -10.64 -16.52
N ASP A 542 16.29 -9.32 -16.55
CA ASP A 542 15.06 -8.60 -16.24
C ASP A 542 13.98 -8.85 -17.30
N ALA A 543 14.36 -8.96 -18.58
CA ALA A 543 13.44 -9.32 -19.65
C ALA A 543 12.88 -10.74 -19.45
N LYS A 544 13.74 -11.71 -19.07
CA LYS A 544 13.31 -13.07 -18.75
C LYS A 544 12.38 -13.12 -17.54
N LYS A 545 12.72 -12.42 -16.44
CA LYS A 545 11.84 -12.33 -15.26
C LYS A 545 10.49 -11.70 -15.60
N ALA A 546 10.49 -10.63 -16.39
CA ALA A 546 9.26 -10.00 -16.85
C ALA A 546 8.37 -10.97 -17.64
N PHE A 547 8.96 -11.76 -18.53
CA PHE A 547 8.26 -12.79 -19.28
C PHE A 547 7.68 -13.87 -18.36
N GLU A 548 8.44 -14.36 -17.37
CA GLU A 548 7.98 -15.34 -16.37
C GLU A 548 6.79 -14.80 -15.55
N PHE A 549 6.75 -13.49 -15.27
CA PHE A 549 5.61 -12.83 -14.63
C PHE A 549 4.43 -12.52 -15.58
N GLY A 550 4.53 -12.89 -16.86
CA GLY A 550 3.48 -12.77 -17.86
C GLY A 550 3.45 -11.46 -18.64
N ALA A 551 4.58 -10.74 -18.74
CA ALA A 551 4.69 -9.58 -19.60
C ALA A 551 4.64 -9.97 -21.08
N VAL A 552 3.85 -9.24 -21.86
CA VAL A 552 3.61 -9.49 -23.29
C VAL A 552 4.42 -8.49 -24.14
N GLY A 553 5.73 -8.46 -23.92
CA GLY A 553 6.66 -7.53 -24.56
C GLY A 553 7.36 -6.58 -23.59
N ILE A 554 8.34 -5.84 -24.13
CA ILE A 554 9.02 -4.74 -23.45
C ILE A 554 8.47 -3.42 -24.00
N GLY A 555 7.97 -2.54 -23.13
CA GLY A 555 7.47 -1.22 -23.51
C GLY A 555 8.51 -0.11 -23.32
N LEU A 556 9.61 -0.40 -22.60
CA LEU A 556 10.76 0.48 -22.46
C LEU A 556 12.02 -0.32 -22.12
N CYS A 557 12.97 -0.37 -23.04
CA CYS A 557 14.34 -0.78 -22.81
C CYS A 557 15.24 0.46 -22.90
N ARG A 558 15.85 0.84 -21.78
CA ARG A 558 16.74 2.00 -21.65
C ARG A 558 18.16 1.62 -22.05
N THR A 559 18.71 2.36 -23.00
CA THR A 559 20.05 2.06 -23.53
C THR A 559 21.17 2.68 -22.69
N GLU A 560 20.88 3.72 -21.92
CA GLU A 560 21.82 4.36 -21.00
C GLU A 560 22.39 3.40 -19.94
N HIS A 561 21.56 2.51 -19.38
CA HIS A 561 22.03 1.52 -18.40
C HIS A 561 23.01 0.52 -19.02
N MET A 562 22.87 0.23 -20.31
CA MET A 562 23.81 -0.62 -21.05
C MET A 562 25.18 0.06 -21.22
N PHE A 563 25.27 1.39 -21.12
CA PHE A 563 26.53 2.13 -21.23
C PHE A 563 27.27 2.29 -19.90
N MET A 564 26.58 2.08 -18.77
CA MET A 564 27.12 2.24 -17.41
C MET A 564 27.89 1.01 -16.91
N ASP A 565 27.96 -0.08 -17.68
CA ASP A 565 28.82 -1.22 -17.34
C ASP A 565 30.29 -0.77 -17.24
N SER A 566 31.00 -1.24 -16.20
CA SER A 566 32.37 -0.81 -15.89
C SER A 566 33.37 -1.03 -17.03
N LYS A 567 33.11 -1.99 -17.94
CA LYS A 567 33.94 -2.23 -19.13
C LYS A 567 33.65 -1.24 -20.27
N ARG A 568 32.46 -0.63 -20.27
CA ARG A 568 31.95 0.24 -21.33
C ARG A 568 32.14 1.72 -21.03
N VAL A 569 32.04 2.11 -19.76
CA VAL A 569 32.23 3.50 -19.30
C VAL A 569 33.50 4.14 -19.89
N PRO A 570 34.69 3.50 -19.91
CA PRO A 570 35.89 4.10 -20.50
C PRO A 570 35.76 4.38 -22.01
N ILE A 571 35.02 3.53 -22.74
CA ILE A 571 34.80 3.68 -24.19
C ILE A 571 33.80 4.81 -24.45
N VAL A 572 32.76 4.93 -23.62
CA VAL A 572 31.78 6.02 -23.65
C VAL A 572 32.46 7.35 -23.34
N GLN A 573 33.32 7.41 -22.33
CA GLN A 573 34.13 8.60 -22.02
C GLN A 573 35.03 8.99 -23.20
N LYS A 574 35.64 8.02 -23.87
CA LYS A 574 36.43 8.26 -25.10
C LYS A 574 35.57 8.84 -26.23
N MET A 575 34.34 8.36 -26.40
CA MET A 575 33.38 8.92 -27.37
C MET A 575 33.02 10.37 -27.02
N ILE A 576 32.82 10.70 -25.74
CA ILE A 576 32.47 12.05 -25.27
C ILE A 576 33.64 13.03 -25.45
N LEU A 577 34.87 12.56 -25.19
CA LEU A 577 36.09 13.35 -25.30
C LEU A 577 36.55 13.58 -26.75
N ALA A 578 36.04 12.82 -27.71
CA ALA A 578 36.40 12.94 -29.12
C ALA A 578 36.18 14.36 -29.66
N GLU A 579 37.20 14.92 -30.33
CA GLU A 579 37.17 16.28 -30.87
C GLU A 579 36.60 16.33 -32.29
N ASN A 580 36.62 15.20 -33.01
CA ASN A 580 36.15 15.09 -34.38
C ASN A 580 35.31 13.83 -34.61
N PHE A 581 34.60 13.82 -35.74
CA PHE A 581 33.72 12.72 -36.16
C PHE A 581 34.45 11.37 -36.27
N GLY A 582 35.69 11.36 -36.78
CA GLY A 582 36.46 10.13 -36.96
C GLY A 582 36.80 9.43 -35.64
N GLU A 583 37.26 10.20 -34.65
CA GLU A 583 37.53 9.70 -33.30
C GLU A 583 36.27 9.17 -32.60
N ARG A 584 35.15 9.91 -32.72
CA ARG A 584 33.88 9.49 -32.14
C ARG A 584 33.40 8.18 -32.77
N LYS A 585 33.46 8.07 -34.09
CA LYS A 585 33.09 6.86 -34.83
C LYS A 585 33.94 5.66 -34.39
N ALA A 586 35.25 5.82 -34.21
CA ALA A 586 36.12 4.74 -33.75
C ALA A 586 35.80 4.24 -32.33
N ALA A 587 35.29 5.12 -31.44
CA ALA A 587 34.79 4.71 -30.13
C ALA A 587 33.44 4.00 -30.24
N LEU A 588 32.53 4.51 -31.07
CA LEU A 588 31.22 3.91 -31.34
C LEU A 588 31.32 2.50 -31.95
N GLU A 589 32.29 2.26 -32.85
CA GLU A 589 32.56 0.93 -33.43
C GLU A 589 32.96 -0.11 -32.36
N GLN A 590 33.53 0.32 -31.23
CA GLN A 590 33.84 -0.57 -30.10
C GLN A 590 32.62 -0.87 -29.23
N LEU A 591 31.68 0.08 -29.13
CA LEU A 591 30.44 -0.09 -28.37
C LEU A 591 29.40 -0.95 -29.09
N LEU A 592 29.38 -0.90 -30.43
CA LEU A 592 28.41 -1.62 -31.26
C LEU A 592 28.30 -3.11 -30.94
N PRO A 593 29.37 -3.92 -30.93
CA PRO A 593 29.25 -5.36 -30.66
C PRO A 593 28.77 -5.66 -29.23
N MET A 594 29.13 -4.82 -28.27
CA MET A 594 28.71 -4.97 -26.88
C MET A 594 27.21 -4.71 -26.73
N GLN A 595 26.71 -3.66 -27.37
CA GLN A 595 25.28 -3.34 -27.34
C GLN A 595 24.45 -4.33 -28.16
N GLN A 596 25.01 -4.85 -29.27
CA GLN A 596 24.40 -5.93 -30.04
C GLN A 596 24.17 -7.17 -29.19
N GLU A 597 25.17 -7.60 -28.39
CA GLU A 597 25.07 -8.76 -27.49
C GLU A 597 23.91 -8.62 -26.49
N ASP A 598 23.75 -7.44 -25.88
CA ASP A 598 22.64 -7.19 -24.95
C ASP A 598 21.28 -7.33 -25.64
N PHE A 599 21.15 -6.74 -26.84
CA PHE A 599 19.91 -6.82 -27.60
C PHE A 599 19.60 -8.25 -28.05
N GLU A 600 20.60 -9.04 -28.44
CA GLU A 600 20.41 -10.46 -28.75
C GLU A 600 19.82 -11.20 -27.54
N GLY A 601 20.38 -10.99 -26.34
CA GLY A 601 19.86 -11.58 -25.11
C GLY A 601 18.43 -11.13 -24.78
N ILE A 602 18.12 -9.84 -24.94
CA ILE A 602 16.78 -9.30 -24.66
C ILE A 602 15.74 -9.84 -25.65
N PHE A 603 16.05 -9.85 -26.94
CA PHE A 603 15.14 -10.35 -27.97
C PHE A 603 14.92 -11.87 -27.83
N GLU A 604 15.96 -12.64 -27.51
CA GLU A 604 15.84 -14.08 -27.25
C GLU A 604 14.96 -14.37 -26.03
N ALA A 605 15.11 -13.59 -24.94
CA ALA A 605 14.28 -13.72 -23.74
C ALA A 605 12.79 -13.45 -24.01
N MET A 606 12.48 -12.57 -24.97
CA MET A 606 11.11 -12.15 -25.26
C MET A 606 10.35 -13.01 -26.27
N GLN A 607 11.00 -14.02 -26.88
CA GLN A 607 10.35 -15.08 -27.67
C GLN A 607 9.33 -14.58 -28.72
N GLY A 608 9.69 -13.55 -29.48
CA GLY A 608 8.85 -12.99 -30.54
C GLY A 608 7.88 -11.89 -30.11
N TYR A 609 7.75 -11.62 -28.80
CA TYR A 609 7.01 -10.44 -28.34
C TYR A 609 7.75 -9.13 -28.69
N PRO A 610 7.01 -8.04 -28.89
CA PRO A 610 7.60 -6.78 -29.33
C PRO A 610 8.43 -6.13 -28.23
N VAL A 611 9.58 -5.56 -28.61
CA VAL A 611 10.54 -4.93 -27.71
C VAL A 611 10.77 -3.48 -28.13
N THR A 612 10.32 -2.55 -27.28
CA THR A 612 10.50 -1.12 -27.48
C THR A 612 11.82 -0.64 -26.89
N VAL A 613 12.77 -0.28 -27.76
CA VAL A 613 14.09 0.23 -27.38
C VAL A 613 14.11 1.76 -27.47
N ARG A 614 14.44 2.42 -26.36
CA ARG A 614 14.63 3.86 -26.30
C ARG A 614 16.09 4.19 -26.58
N LEU A 615 16.32 5.05 -27.56
CA LEU A 615 17.67 5.54 -27.87
C LEU A 615 18.20 6.44 -26.73
N LEU A 616 19.49 6.75 -26.77
CA LEU A 616 20.20 7.40 -25.66
C LEU A 616 19.51 8.70 -25.24
N ASP A 617 19.09 8.75 -23.98
CA ASP A 617 18.35 9.86 -23.40
C ASP A 617 19.16 10.82 -22.52
N PRO A 618 20.05 10.40 -21.60
CA PRO A 618 20.70 11.31 -20.67
C PRO A 618 21.70 12.26 -21.36
N PRO A 619 21.97 13.44 -20.78
CA PRO A 619 23.04 14.32 -21.22
C PRO A 619 24.41 13.68 -21.00
N LEU A 620 25.38 14.04 -21.84
CA LEU A 620 26.69 13.39 -21.86
C LEU A 620 27.49 13.57 -20.56
N HIS A 621 27.21 14.59 -19.75
CA HIS A 621 27.93 14.81 -18.50
C HIS A 621 27.62 13.75 -17.43
N GLU A 622 26.50 13.02 -17.53
CA GLU A 622 26.17 11.93 -16.58
C GLU A 622 27.13 10.73 -16.69
N PHE A 623 27.88 10.61 -17.78
CA PHE A 623 28.90 9.56 -17.96
C PHE A 623 30.32 10.02 -17.57
N LEU A 624 30.46 11.25 -17.09
CA LEU A 624 31.74 11.85 -16.70
C LEU A 624 31.85 11.97 -15.18
N PRO A 625 33.07 11.91 -14.62
CA PRO A 625 33.27 12.10 -13.18
C PRO A 625 32.74 13.45 -12.69
N PRO A 626 32.28 13.54 -11.43
CA PRO A 626 31.78 14.78 -10.85
C PRO A 626 32.80 15.92 -10.96
N LYS A 627 32.32 17.10 -11.38
CA LYS A 627 33.15 18.29 -11.58
C LYS A 627 33.97 18.65 -10.34
N GLU A 628 33.39 18.54 -9.15
CA GLU A 628 34.03 18.89 -7.89
C GLU A 628 35.18 17.96 -7.55
N GLU A 629 34.96 16.64 -7.69
CA GLU A 629 36.00 15.63 -7.48
C GLU A 629 37.15 15.82 -8.45
N LEU A 630 36.83 15.95 -9.75
CA LEU A 630 37.84 16.14 -10.78
C LEU A 630 38.64 17.43 -10.57
N LEU A 631 38.02 18.49 -10.06
CA LEU A 631 38.69 19.75 -9.74
C LEU A 631 39.66 19.59 -8.56
N ILE A 632 39.28 18.83 -7.53
CA ILE A 632 40.15 18.49 -6.40
C ILE A 632 41.33 17.65 -6.89
N GLU A 633 41.10 16.63 -7.71
CA GLU A 633 42.14 15.76 -8.26
C GLU A 633 43.15 16.52 -9.12
N VAL A 634 42.65 17.36 -10.05
CA VAL A 634 43.51 18.22 -10.88
C VAL A 634 44.33 19.15 -9.99
N THR A 635 43.72 19.79 -8.99
CA THR A 635 44.44 20.70 -8.08
C THR A 635 45.53 19.96 -7.29
N LYS A 636 45.26 18.74 -6.81
CA LYS A 636 46.26 17.90 -6.13
C LYS A 636 47.42 17.54 -7.07
N LEU A 637 47.12 17.08 -8.28
CA LEU A 637 48.14 16.70 -9.27
C LEU A 637 48.98 17.91 -9.72
N GLN A 638 48.39 19.10 -9.84
CA GLN A 638 49.13 20.33 -10.13
C GLN A 638 50.16 20.67 -9.04
N ILE A 639 49.87 20.33 -7.77
CA ILE A 639 50.77 20.58 -6.64
C ILE A 639 51.83 19.49 -6.51
N LEU A 640 51.42 18.22 -6.61
CA LEU A 640 52.27 17.07 -6.32
C LEU A 640 53.10 16.63 -7.52
N GLU A 641 52.53 16.67 -8.72
CA GLU A 641 53.11 16.11 -9.94
C GLU A 641 52.84 16.99 -11.19
N PRO A 642 53.35 18.22 -11.23
CA PRO A 642 52.99 19.23 -12.24
C PRO A 642 53.37 18.90 -13.70
N GLN A 643 54.10 17.80 -13.94
CA GLN A 643 54.47 17.35 -15.29
C GLN A 643 53.90 15.97 -15.65
N SER A 644 53.01 15.39 -14.84
CA SER A 644 52.47 14.06 -15.14
C SER A 644 51.55 14.09 -16.37
N GLU A 645 51.60 13.01 -17.17
CA GLU A 645 50.65 12.83 -18.28
C GLU A 645 49.22 12.61 -17.77
N GLU A 646 49.08 12.15 -16.52
CA GLU A 646 47.78 12.05 -15.84
C GLU A 646 47.17 13.42 -15.59
N LEU A 647 47.97 14.41 -15.15
CA LEU A 647 47.51 15.78 -14.97
C LEU A 647 46.94 16.35 -16.28
N LYS A 648 47.66 16.21 -17.40
CA LYS A 648 47.19 16.70 -18.70
C LYS A 648 45.85 16.06 -19.11
N LYS A 649 45.69 14.75 -18.89
CA LYS A 649 44.44 14.04 -19.18
C LYS A 649 43.29 14.53 -18.30
N LYS A 650 43.50 14.67 -16.99
CA LYS A 650 42.46 15.17 -16.07
C LYS A 650 42.13 16.64 -16.31
N GLU A 651 43.08 17.48 -16.73
CA GLU A 651 42.82 18.86 -17.13
C GLU A 651 41.96 18.94 -18.41
N GLN A 652 42.23 18.10 -19.41
CA GLN A 652 41.40 18.00 -20.60
C GLN A 652 39.99 17.50 -20.26
N LEU A 653 39.89 16.48 -19.42
CA LEU A 653 38.61 15.97 -18.92
C LEU A 653 37.84 17.08 -18.18
N LEU A 654 38.48 17.84 -17.29
CA LEU A 654 37.85 18.93 -16.55
C LEU A 654 37.39 20.05 -17.46
N LYS A 655 38.17 20.38 -18.49
CA LYS A 655 37.76 21.34 -19.52
C LYS A 655 36.50 20.85 -20.24
N LYS A 656 36.41 19.55 -20.57
CA LYS A 656 35.24 18.99 -21.24
C LYS A 656 34.02 18.93 -20.32
N VAL A 657 34.18 18.48 -19.07
CA VAL A 657 33.13 18.50 -18.06
C VAL A 657 32.55 19.91 -17.91
N ARG A 658 33.41 20.95 -17.81
CA ARG A 658 32.96 22.34 -17.75
C ARG A 658 32.23 22.83 -19.00
N GLN A 659 32.51 22.26 -20.18
CA GLN A 659 31.81 22.59 -21.42
C GLN A 659 30.44 21.93 -21.52
N LEU A 660 30.29 20.74 -20.94
CA LEU A 660 29.05 19.95 -20.94
C LEU A 660 28.20 20.19 -19.69
N ASP A 661 28.70 21.01 -18.75
CA ASP A 661 28.01 21.43 -17.54
C ASP A 661 26.80 22.30 -17.90
N GLU A 662 25.64 21.91 -17.41
CA GLU A 662 24.37 22.57 -17.69
C GLU A 662 23.69 22.99 -16.40
N TYR A 663 23.06 24.17 -16.39
CA TYR A 663 22.33 24.65 -15.21
C TYR A 663 21.13 23.77 -14.86
N ASN A 664 20.45 23.21 -15.86
CA ASN A 664 19.28 22.35 -15.68
C ASN A 664 19.37 21.14 -16.63
N PRO A 665 20.14 20.09 -16.26
CA PRO A 665 20.38 18.90 -17.10
C PRO A 665 19.10 18.24 -17.63
N MET A 666 18.04 18.23 -16.83
CA MET A 666 16.72 17.68 -17.21
C MET A 666 16.18 18.28 -18.52
N LEU A 667 16.44 19.56 -18.79
CA LEU A 667 15.91 20.29 -19.96
C LEU A 667 16.99 20.63 -20.99
N GLY A 668 18.20 20.09 -20.85
CA GLY A 668 19.39 20.45 -21.62
C GLY A 668 19.59 19.70 -22.94
N LEU A 669 20.86 19.52 -23.32
CA LEU A 669 21.32 18.83 -24.52
C LEU A 669 21.31 17.31 -24.30
N ARG A 670 20.13 16.73 -24.45
CA ARG A 670 19.86 15.31 -24.22
C ARG A 670 18.81 14.76 -25.21
N GLY A 671 18.51 13.47 -25.16
CA GLY A 671 17.50 12.82 -26.01
C GLY A 671 17.67 13.11 -27.52
N CYS A 672 16.56 13.34 -28.24
CA CYS A 672 16.61 13.61 -29.69
C CYS A 672 17.50 14.79 -30.08
N ARG A 673 17.70 15.77 -29.20
CA ARG A 673 18.56 16.94 -29.47
C ARG A 673 20.02 16.51 -29.59
N LEU A 674 20.45 15.59 -28.72
CA LEU A 674 21.77 14.99 -28.79
C LEU A 674 21.93 14.16 -30.07
N GLY A 675 20.92 13.36 -30.41
CA GLY A 675 20.89 12.58 -31.66
C GLY A 675 20.94 13.46 -32.93
N ILE A 676 20.31 14.64 -32.93
CA ILE A 676 20.38 15.58 -34.06
C ILE A 676 21.78 16.20 -34.17
N MET A 677 22.41 16.54 -33.04
CA MET A 677 23.75 17.15 -33.02
C MET A 677 24.86 16.14 -33.35
N TYR A 678 24.68 14.87 -32.94
CA TYR A 678 25.63 13.78 -33.16
C TYR A 678 24.91 12.53 -33.69
N PRO A 679 24.44 12.54 -34.97
CA PRO A 679 23.65 11.45 -35.56
C PRO A 679 24.32 10.08 -35.50
N GLU A 680 25.64 10.04 -35.54
CA GLU A 680 26.43 8.80 -35.49
C GLU A 680 26.19 7.98 -34.21
N ILE A 681 25.83 8.62 -33.09
CA ILE A 681 25.50 7.91 -31.83
C ILE A 681 24.23 7.09 -32.04
N TYR A 682 23.19 7.71 -32.58
CA TYR A 682 21.89 7.06 -32.82
C TYR A 682 21.97 6.07 -33.97
N GLU A 683 22.78 6.36 -35.00
CA GLU A 683 23.05 5.41 -36.09
C GLU A 683 23.71 4.12 -35.55
N MET A 684 24.69 4.24 -34.64
CA MET A 684 25.33 3.08 -34.01
C MET A 684 24.32 2.24 -33.23
N GLN A 685 23.49 2.88 -32.40
CA GLN A 685 22.46 2.16 -31.62
C GLN A 685 21.45 1.46 -32.53
N ALA A 686 20.96 2.16 -33.57
CA ALA A 686 20.05 1.56 -34.55
C ALA A 686 20.70 0.36 -35.25
N LYS A 687 21.98 0.45 -35.64
CA LYS A 687 22.71 -0.68 -36.22
C LYS A 687 22.82 -1.84 -35.26
N ALA A 688 23.18 -1.62 -33.99
CA ALA A 688 23.27 -2.68 -32.99
C ALA A 688 21.94 -3.44 -32.84
N ILE A 689 20.81 -2.70 -32.80
CA ILE A 689 19.46 -3.29 -32.75
C ILE A 689 19.19 -4.17 -33.99
N PHE A 690 19.46 -3.66 -35.19
CA PHE A 690 19.17 -4.39 -36.43
C PHE A 690 20.12 -5.57 -36.66
N TYR A 691 21.39 -5.47 -36.25
CA TYR A 691 22.31 -6.61 -36.28
C TYR A 691 21.84 -7.72 -35.36
N ALA A 692 21.48 -7.39 -34.11
CA ALA A 692 20.93 -8.37 -33.17
C ALA A 692 19.68 -9.06 -33.74
N ALA A 693 18.75 -8.28 -34.31
CA ALA A 693 17.57 -8.83 -34.95
C ALA A 693 17.89 -9.71 -36.17
N ALA A 694 18.89 -9.35 -36.98
CA ALA A 694 19.34 -10.15 -38.12
C ALA A 694 19.99 -11.47 -37.67
N THR A 695 20.86 -11.45 -36.65
CA THR A 695 21.48 -12.65 -36.06
C THR A 695 20.42 -13.62 -35.55
N LEU A 696 19.42 -13.13 -34.82
CA LEU A 696 18.35 -13.96 -34.28
C LEU A 696 17.40 -14.48 -35.36
N ALA A 697 17.15 -13.68 -36.41
CA ALA A 697 16.39 -14.14 -37.57
C ALA A 697 17.10 -15.28 -38.32
N GLU A 698 18.44 -15.35 -38.31
CA GLU A 698 19.19 -16.51 -38.82
C GLU A 698 18.99 -17.77 -37.96
N ARG A 699 18.79 -17.58 -36.66
CA ARG A 699 18.45 -18.65 -35.70
C ARG A 699 16.96 -19.02 -35.73
N ASN A 700 16.17 -18.49 -36.67
CA ASN A 700 14.71 -18.64 -36.78
C ASN A 700 13.93 -18.16 -35.53
N ILE A 701 14.48 -17.20 -34.80
CA ILE A 701 13.77 -16.53 -33.71
C ILE A 701 13.10 -15.29 -34.30
N GLU A 702 11.78 -15.17 -34.11
CA GLU A 702 11.03 -13.99 -34.53
C GLU A 702 11.41 -12.80 -33.63
N VAL A 703 11.61 -11.63 -34.24
CA VAL A 703 11.97 -10.41 -33.53
C VAL A 703 11.12 -9.26 -34.06
N GLN A 704 10.52 -8.49 -33.14
CA GLN A 704 9.69 -7.33 -33.45
C GLN A 704 10.26 -6.07 -32.77
N PRO A 705 11.33 -5.48 -33.32
CA PRO A 705 11.95 -4.28 -32.74
C PRO A 705 11.08 -3.03 -32.97
N GLU A 706 10.86 -2.28 -31.89
CA GLU A 706 10.21 -0.97 -31.92
C GLU A 706 11.21 0.09 -31.45
N ILE A 707 11.58 1.03 -32.31
CA ILE A 707 12.59 2.06 -31.99
C ILE A 707 11.88 3.32 -31.52
N MET A 708 12.22 3.79 -30.33
CA MET A 708 11.60 4.96 -29.70
C MET A 708 12.58 6.12 -29.55
N ILE A 709 12.20 7.28 -30.08
CA ILE A 709 12.97 8.52 -29.96
C ILE A 709 12.52 9.29 -28.70
N PRO A 710 13.44 9.59 -27.75
CA PRO A 710 13.12 10.35 -26.53
C PRO A 710 13.09 11.86 -26.76
N LEU A 711 12.42 12.57 -25.87
CA LEU A 711 12.40 14.04 -25.69
C LEU A 711 11.96 14.87 -26.90
N VAL A 712 11.18 14.29 -27.81
CA VAL A 712 10.64 15.00 -28.98
C VAL A 712 9.66 16.06 -28.53
N GLY A 713 9.83 17.29 -29.03
CA GLY A 713 8.90 18.41 -28.85
C GLY A 713 8.28 18.92 -30.15
N HIS A 714 8.85 18.59 -31.30
CA HIS A 714 8.43 19.05 -32.62
C HIS A 714 8.53 17.94 -33.69
N VAL A 715 7.57 17.90 -34.63
CA VAL A 715 7.51 16.87 -35.69
C VAL A 715 8.81 16.75 -36.52
N ASN A 716 9.43 17.87 -36.87
CA ASN A 716 10.73 17.87 -37.56
C ASN A 716 11.86 17.19 -36.77
N GLU A 717 11.87 17.27 -35.43
CA GLU A 717 12.88 16.55 -34.63
C GLU A 717 12.72 15.04 -34.79
N LEU A 718 11.48 14.56 -34.76
CA LEU A 718 11.18 13.15 -35.00
C LEU A 718 11.49 12.74 -36.45
N LYS A 719 11.20 13.60 -37.42
CA LYS A 719 11.42 13.33 -38.84
C LYS A 719 12.91 13.10 -39.16
N GLU A 720 13.78 13.97 -38.66
CA GLU A 720 15.23 13.82 -38.82
C GLU A 720 15.74 12.52 -38.17
N MET A 721 15.29 12.23 -36.95
CA MET A 721 15.68 11.00 -36.24
C MET A 721 15.12 9.73 -36.87
N ARG A 722 13.91 9.78 -37.42
CA ARG A 722 13.31 8.68 -38.19
C ARG A 722 14.18 8.34 -39.39
N GLN A 723 14.68 9.35 -40.11
CA GLN A 723 15.55 9.14 -41.26
C GLN A 723 16.86 8.44 -40.87
N VAL A 724 17.50 8.85 -39.77
CA VAL A 724 18.72 8.20 -39.25
C VAL A 724 18.50 6.70 -38.98
N VAL A 725 17.38 6.34 -38.34
CA VAL A 725 17.06 4.93 -38.04
C VAL A 725 16.74 4.14 -39.31
N VAL A 726 15.99 4.72 -40.25
CA VAL A 726 15.67 4.09 -41.54
C VAL A 726 16.94 3.82 -42.36
N ASP A 727 17.87 4.77 -42.39
CA ASP A 727 19.12 4.62 -43.12
C ASP A 727 20.02 3.55 -42.48
N ALA A 728 20.09 3.49 -41.15
CA ALA A 728 20.76 2.41 -40.44
C ALA A 728 20.15 1.03 -40.78
N ALA A 729 18.82 0.91 -40.78
CA ALA A 729 18.12 -0.32 -41.14
C ALA A 729 18.43 -0.77 -42.58
N ASN A 730 18.38 0.17 -43.53
CA ASN A 730 18.69 -0.09 -44.94
C ASN A 730 20.14 -0.53 -45.14
N ASN A 731 21.08 0.04 -44.39
CA ASN A 731 22.49 -0.35 -44.46
C ASN A 731 22.70 -1.77 -43.91
N VAL A 732 22.15 -2.08 -42.73
CA VAL A 732 22.22 -3.44 -42.16
C VAL A 732 21.54 -4.47 -43.08
N GLN A 733 20.41 -4.13 -43.70
CA GLN A 733 19.75 -5.00 -44.67
C GLN A 733 20.63 -5.27 -45.90
N LYS A 734 21.38 -4.27 -46.40
CA LYS A 734 22.32 -4.47 -47.52
C LYS A 734 23.50 -5.36 -47.13
N GLU A 735 23.98 -5.21 -45.90
CA GLU A 735 25.15 -5.94 -45.39
C GLU A 735 24.81 -7.41 -45.05
N THR A 736 23.66 -7.65 -44.42
CA THR A 736 23.24 -8.99 -43.95
C THR A 736 22.33 -9.73 -44.95
N GLY A 737 21.71 -9.02 -45.88
CA GLY A 737 20.68 -9.57 -46.78
C GLY A 737 19.34 -9.89 -46.08
N LYS A 738 19.20 -9.61 -44.78
CA LYS A 738 17.99 -9.90 -43.99
C LYS A 738 17.08 -8.67 -43.93
N LYS A 739 15.81 -8.86 -44.25
CA LYS A 739 14.78 -7.82 -44.10
C LYS A 739 14.08 -8.00 -42.75
N ILE A 740 14.28 -7.05 -41.84
CA ILE A 740 13.63 -7.02 -40.53
C ILE A 740 12.44 -6.07 -40.57
N ALA A 741 11.29 -6.48 -40.06
CA ALA A 741 10.15 -5.61 -39.87
C ALA A 741 10.32 -4.82 -38.56
N PHE A 742 10.11 -3.51 -38.60
CA PHE A 742 10.28 -2.65 -37.44
C PHE A 742 9.31 -1.46 -37.50
N THR A 743 9.10 -0.82 -36.36
CA THR A 743 8.32 0.43 -36.26
C THR A 743 9.13 1.51 -35.56
N ILE A 744 8.95 2.76 -35.95
CA ILE A 744 9.60 3.90 -35.30
C ILE A 744 8.53 4.79 -34.66
N GLY A 745 8.66 5.00 -33.36
CA GLY A 745 7.74 5.82 -32.59
C GLY A 745 8.49 6.86 -31.75
N THR A 746 7.75 7.52 -30.89
CA THR A 746 8.29 8.59 -30.04
C THR A 746 7.76 8.50 -28.64
N MET A 747 8.56 8.99 -27.70
CA MET A 747 8.08 9.28 -26.36
C MET A 747 7.29 10.59 -26.37
N ILE A 748 6.11 10.60 -25.73
CA ILE A 748 5.31 11.80 -25.48
C ILE A 748 5.51 12.18 -24.01
N GLU A 749 6.55 12.99 -23.79
CA GLU A 749 7.01 13.38 -22.45
C GLU A 749 7.26 14.88 -22.30
N ILE A 750 7.06 15.63 -23.38
CA ILE A 750 7.08 17.10 -23.38
C ILE A 750 5.64 17.60 -23.61
N PRO A 751 5.15 18.61 -22.85
CA PRO A 751 3.78 19.11 -23.01
C PRO A 751 3.48 19.58 -24.43
N ARG A 752 4.48 20.16 -25.12
CA ARG A 752 4.38 20.55 -26.54
C ARG A 752 4.05 19.36 -27.44
N ALA A 753 4.64 18.19 -27.18
CA ALA A 753 4.38 16.99 -27.97
C ALA A 753 2.95 16.50 -27.80
N ALA A 754 2.41 16.56 -26.58
CA ALA A 754 1.03 16.19 -26.30
C ALA A 754 0.01 17.11 -27.01
N VAL A 755 0.24 18.43 -27.02
CA VAL A 755 -0.68 19.41 -27.64
C VAL A 755 -0.55 19.51 -29.16
N THR A 756 0.53 18.97 -29.75
CA THR A 756 0.76 18.89 -31.21
C THR A 756 0.84 17.44 -31.70
N ALA A 757 0.24 16.52 -30.95
CA ALA A 757 0.35 15.09 -31.19
C ALA A 757 -0.25 14.64 -32.55
N ASP A 758 -1.17 15.43 -33.11
CA ASP A 758 -1.71 15.25 -34.46
C ASP A 758 -0.62 15.36 -35.53
N GLN A 759 0.29 16.33 -35.40
CA GLN A 759 1.42 16.52 -36.31
C GLN A 759 2.49 15.45 -36.10
N ILE A 760 2.80 15.14 -34.85
CA ILE A 760 3.81 14.12 -34.53
C ILE A 760 3.36 12.73 -35.02
N ALA A 761 2.06 12.42 -34.97
CA ALA A 761 1.49 11.15 -35.42
C ALA A 761 1.64 10.90 -36.94
N GLU A 762 1.91 11.93 -37.75
CA GLU A 762 2.22 11.76 -39.17
C GLU A 762 3.51 10.93 -39.36
N GLU A 763 4.51 11.18 -38.51
CA GLU A 763 5.84 10.56 -38.59
C GLU A 763 6.02 9.39 -37.59
N ALA A 764 5.20 9.30 -36.54
CA ALA A 764 5.29 8.23 -35.53
C ALA A 764 4.38 7.03 -35.84
N ASP A 765 4.90 5.81 -35.66
CA ASP A 765 4.13 4.55 -35.77
C ASP A 765 3.47 4.14 -34.44
N PHE A 766 3.99 4.64 -33.32
CA PHE A 766 3.41 4.50 -31.98
C PHE A 766 3.82 5.66 -31.07
N PHE A 767 3.06 5.88 -30.00
CA PHE A 767 3.45 6.74 -28.87
C PHE A 767 3.65 5.93 -27.61
N SER A 768 4.68 6.29 -26.85
CA SER A 768 4.81 5.90 -25.45
C SER A 768 4.79 7.15 -24.58
N PHE A 769 3.85 7.28 -23.66
CA PHE A 769 3.82 8.41 -22.74
C PHE A 769 4.89 8.22 -21.66
N GLY A 770 5.87 9.14 -21.63
CA GLY A 770 6.89 9.22 -20.58
C GLY A 770 6.39 10.10 -19.46
N THR A 771 5.50 9.57 -18.62
CA THR A 771 4.77 10.41 -17.64
C THR A 771 5.64 10.98 -16.53
N ASN A 772 6.80 10.40 -16.25
CA ASN A 772 7.71 10.96 -15.27
C ASN A 772 8.14 12.37 -15.71
N ASP A 773 8.73 12.51 -16.89
CA ASP A 773 9.15 13.80 -17.47
C ASP A 773 7.98 14.70 -17.85
N LEU A 774 6.85 14.12 -18.28
CA LEU A 774 5.64 14.89 -18.52
C LEU A 774 5.11 15.53 -17.22
N THR A 775 5.12 14.80 -16.10
CA THR A 775 4.76 15.35 -14.79
C THR A 775 5.74 16.44 -14.38
N GLN A 776 7.06 16.21 -14.52
CA GLN A 776 8.08 17.21 -14.17
C GLN A 776 7.85 18.53 -14.90
N THR A 777 7.66 18.48 -16.22
CA THR A 777 7.47 19.67 -17.06
C THR A 777 6.09 20.31 -16.91
N THR A 778 5.05 19.54 -16.58
CA THR A 778 3.69 20.08 -16.37
C THR A 778 3.57 20.80 -15.03
N PHE A 779 4.13 20.24 -13.96
CA PHE A 779 4.15 20.88 -12.64
C PHE A 779 5.25 21.93 -12.50
N GLY A 780 6.30 21.84 -13.31
CA GLY A 780 7.53 22.60 -13.11
C GLY A 780 8.33 22.07 -11.90
N TYR A 781 8.25 20.77 -11.64
CA TYR A 781 8.94 20.11 -10.52
C TYR A 781 10.10 19.29 -11.04
N SER A 782 11.31 19.64 -10.60
CA SER A 782 12.43 18.69 -10.60
C SER A 782 12.10 17.60 -9.58
N ARG A 783 12.01 16.34 -10.03
CA ARG A 783 11.60 15.21 -9.19
C ARG A 783 12.51 15.05 -7.97
N ASP A 784 13.82 15.07 -8.20
CA ASP A 784 14.83 14.90 -7.15
C ASP A 784 14.77 16.02 -6.11
N ASP A 785 14.54 17.26 -6.55
CA ASP A 785 14.41 18.40 -5.64
C ASP A 785 13.07 18.43 -4.89
N ALA A 786 11.97 18.09 -5.57
CA ALA A 786 10.63 18.21 -5.02
C ALA A 786 10.42 17.21 -3.87
N GLU A 787 10.78 15.94 -4.09
CA GLU A 787 10.64 14.89 -3.09
C GLU A 787 11.48 15.15 -1.84
N GLY A 788 12.71 15.63 -2.01
CA GLY A 788 13.64 15.87 -0.89
C GLY A 788 13.38 17.16 -0.11
N LYS A 789 12.57 18.10 -0.61
CA LYS A 789 12.44 19.45 -0.01
C LYS A 789 11.04 19.83 0.45
N PHE A 790 10.00 19.61 -0.37
CA PHE A 790 8.68 20.20 -0.07
C PHE A 790 7.47 19.30 -0.36
N LEU A 791 7.61 18.26 -1.17
CA LEU A 791 6.46 17.49 -1.65
C LEU A 791 5.73 16.74 -0.52
N GLN A 792 6.48 16.23 0.45
CA GLN A 792 5.91 15.63 1.65
C GLN A 792 5.01 16.62 2.41
N ALA A 793 5.51 17.83 2.65
CA ALA A 793 4.74 18.88 3.31
C ALA A 793 3.48 19.27 2.50
N TYR A 794 3.52 19.20 1.17
CA TYR A 794 2.35 19.45 0.33
C TYR A 794 1.26 18.39 0.51
N VAL A 795 1.65 17.12 0.60
CA VAL A 795 0.71 16.01 0.84
C VAL A 795 0.17 16.06 2.27
N GLU A 796 1.01 16.28 3.26
CA GLU A 796 0.61 16.38 4.68
C GLU A 796 -0.34 17.55 4.95
N ASN A 797 -0.13 18.68 4.28
CA ASN A 797 -0.99 19.85 4.37
C ASN A 797 -2.18 19.83 3.39
N LYS A 798 -2.39 18.71 2.67
CA LYS A 798 -3.49 18.52 1.70
C LYS A 798 -3.51 19.56 0.56
N ILE A 799 -2.36 20.14 0.20
CA ILE A 799 -2.21 20.96 -1.01
C ILE A 799 -2.35 20.06 -2.25
N LEU A 800 -1.69 18.89 -2.20
CA LEU A 800 -1.88 17.82 -3.16
C LEU A 800 -2.48 16.59 -2.44
N PRO A 801 -3.39 15.84 -3.09
CA PRO A 801 -3.98 14.67 -2.48
C PRO A 801 -2.95 13.53 -2.32
N GLU A 802 -2.00 13.42 -3.24
CA GLU A 802 -0.96 12.38 -3.34
C GLU A 802 0.29 12.92 -4.05
N ASN A 803 1.39 12.16 -3.99
CA ASN A 803 2.60 12.44 -4.76
C ASN A 803 2.34 12.20 -6.27
N PRO A 804 2.44 13.24 -7.13
CA PRO A 804 2.14 13.13 -8.56
C PRO A 804 3.15 12.32 -9.38
N PHE A 805 4.27 11.90 -8.79
CA PHE A 805 5.24 10.97 -9.39
C PHE A 805 4.97 9.50 -9.01
N SER A 806 4.09 9.27 -8.02
CA SER A 806 3.66 7.93 -7.61
C SER A 806 2.32 7.56 -8.23
N ALA A 807 1.35 8.45 -8.17
CA ALA A 807 0.04 8.31 -8.80
C ALA A 807 -0.15 9.45 -9.81
N LEU A 808 -0.68 9.12 -10.99
CA LEU A 808 -0.85 10.09 -12.07
C LEU A 808 -1.81 11.21 -11.62
N ASP A 809 -1.39 12.46 -11.77
CA ASP A 809 -2.30 13.60 -11.72
C ASP A 809 -3.27 13.55 -12.91
N GLN A 810 -4.46 13.00 -12.70
CA GLN A 810 -5.46 12.85 -13.76
C GLN A 810 -6.02 14.20 -14.23
N THR A 811 -5.92 15.25 -13.41
CA THR A 811 -6.59 16.55 -13.67
C THR A 811 -5.76 17.54 -14.47
N GLY A 812 -4.42 17.45 -14.37
CA GLY A 812 -3.46 18.21 -15.17
C GLY A 812 -2.74 17.32 -16.17
N VAL A 813 -1.81 16.48 -15.71
CA VAL A 813 -0.99 15.60 -16.56
C VAL A 813 -1.87 14.66 -17.40
N GLY A 814 -2.91 14.08 -16.79
CA GLY A 814 -3.89 13.22 -17.45
C GLY A 814 -4.58 13.90 -18.63
N LYS A 815 -4.86 15.20 -18.57
CA LYS A 815 -5.45 15.94 -19.71
C LYS A 815 -4.47 16.07 -20.88
N LEU A 816 -3.17 16.20 -20.62
CA LEU A 816 -2.17 16.19 -21.68
C LEU A 816 -2.10 14.80 -22.33
N VAL A 817 -2.12 13.74 -21.52
CA VAL A 817 -2.17 12.37 -22.05
C VAL A 817 -3.43 12.17 -22.90
N GLU A 818 -4.61 12.52 -22.38
CA GLU A 818 -5.89 12.43 -23.11
C GLU A 818 -5.86 13.23 -24.43
N THR A 819 -5.31 14.44 -24.40
CA THR A 819 -5.15 15.29 -25.60
C THR A 819 -4.24 14.61 -26.62
N GLY A 820 -3.08 14.09 -26.17
CA GLY A 820 -2.14 13.37 -27.04
C GLY A 820 -2.75 12.13 -27.68
N VAL A 821 -3.52 11.35 -26.91
CA VAL A 821 -4.27 10.17 -27.38
C VAL A 821 -5.27 10.57 -28.47
N LYS A 822 -6.09 11.59 -28.20
CA LYS A 822 -7.16 12.04 -29.09
C LYS A 822 -6.60 12.61 -30.40
N LEU A 823 -5.62 13.51 -30.32
CA LEU A 823 -5.01 14.14 -31.48
C LEU A 823 -4.24 13.11 -32.32
N GLY A 824 -3.42 12.25 -31.68
CA GLY A 824 -2.67 11.21 -32.39
C GLY A 824 -3.59 10.24 -33.16
N ARG A 825 -4.68 9.79 -32.54
CA ARG A 825 -5.66 8.91 -33.21
C ARG A 825 -6.55 9.62 -34.22
N THR A 826 -6.69 10.94 -34.14
CA THR A 826 -7.37 11.72 -35.19
C THR A 826 -6.57 11.66 -36.49
N THR A 827 -5.25 11.78 -36.41
CA THR A 827 -4.36 11.64 -37.59
C THR A 827 -4.19 10.19 -38.03
N LYS A 828 -3.93 9.27 -37.09
CA LYS A 828 -3.70 7.84 -37.38
C LYS A 828 -4.59 6.98 -36.46
N PRO A 829 -5.80 6.56 -36.91
CA PRO A 829 -6.78 5.85 -36.07
C PRO A 829 -6.28 4.54 -35.43
N LYS A 830 -5.31 3.88 -36.05
CA LYS A 830 -4.67 2.65 -35.56
C LYS A 830 -3.31 2.89 -34.90
N LEU A 831 -3.01 4.14 -34.53
CA LEU A 831 -1.79 4.48 -33.81
C LEU A 831 -1.77 3.72 -32.48
N LYS A 832 -0.70 2.93 -32.29
CA LYS A 832 -0.47 2.21 -31.04
C LYS A 832 -0.05 3.21 -29.96
N LEU A 833 -0.71 3.18 -28.82
CA LEU A 833 -0.50 4.10 -27.71
C LEU A 833 -0.21 3.30 -26.44
N GLY A 834 0.88 3.61 -25.77
CA GLY A 834 1.15 3.06 -24.45
C GLY A 834 1.79 4.04 -23.50
N ILE A 835 2.12 3.56 -22.32
CA ILE A 835 2.71 4.33 -21.22
C ILE A 835 3.89 3.54 -20.70
N CYS A 836 4.99 4.24 -20.41
CA CYS A 836 6.12 3.69 -19.67
C CYS A 836 6.45 4.60 -18.48
N GLY A 837 6.88 4.00 -17.38
CA GLY A 837 7.23 4.70 -16.15
C GLY A 837 6.55 4.09 -14.93
N GLU A 838 6.59 4.80 -13.80
CA GLU A 838 6.08 4.27 -12.54
C GLU A 838 4.55 4.17 -12.51
N HIS A 839 3.88 5.13 -13.14
CA HIS A 839 2.42 5.17 -13.28
C HIS A 839 1.87 3.97 -14.08
N GLY A 840 2.68 3.33 -14.92
CA GLY A 840 2.30 2.11 -15.65
C GLY A 840 2.10 0.88 -14.75
N GLY A 841 2.53 0.96 -13.48
CA GLY A 841 2.35 -0.08 -12.47
C GLY A 841 1.62 0.41 -11.22
N GLU A 842 0.79 1.45 -11.34
CA GLU A 842 -0.04 1.98 -10.24
C GLU A 842 -1.53 1.85 -10.62
N LYS A 843 -2.34 1.31 -9.70
CA LYS A 843 -3.70 0.82 -9.99
C LYS A 843 -4.65 1.90 -10.51
N SER A 844 -4.65 3.10 -9.92
CA SER A 844 -5.55 4.19 -10.31
C SER A 844 -5.16 4.80 -11.66
N SER A 845 -3.85 4.86 -11.94
CA SER A 845 -3.27 5.31 -13.20
C SER A 845 -3.61 4.33 -14.33
N ILE A 846 -3.47 3.02 -14.10
CA ILE A 846 -3.87 1.98 -15.09
C ILE A 846 -5.37 2.11 -15.41
N GLU A 847 -6.21 2.32 -14.41
CA GLU A 847 -7.65 2.53 -14.62
C GLU A 847 -7.92 3.77 -15.49
N PHE A 848 -7.19 4.86 -15.27
CA PHE A 848 -7.27 6.06 -16.11
C PHE A 848 -6.82 5.78 -17.55
N PHE A 849 -5.67 5.14 -17.75
CA PHE A 849 -5.12 4.82 -19.07
C PHE A 849 -6.05 3.91 -19.88
N TYR A 850 -6.70 2.95 -19.21
CA TYR A 850 -7.71 2.11 -19.83
C TYR A 850 -8.92 2.93 -20.30
N LYS A 851 -9.43 3.85 -19.48
CA LYS A 851 -10.60 4.69 -19.81
C LYS A 851 -10.37 5.59 -21.02
N ILE A 852 -9.18 6.18 -21.13
CA ILE A 852 -8.83 7.04 -22.27
C ILE A 852 -8.43 6.24 -23.52
N GLY A 853 -8.26 4.92 -23.38
CA GLY A 853 -8.10 3.98 -24.47
C GLY A 853 -6.66 3.69 -24.89
N LEU A 854 -5.68 3.71 -23.98
CA LEU A 854 -4.34 3.19 -24.28
C LEU A 854 -4.38 1.69 -24.62
N ASP A 855 -3.46 1.26 -25.48
CA ASP A 855 -3.34 -0.12 -25.94
C ASP A 855 -2.51 -0.98 -24.97
N TYR A 856 -1.51 -0.38 -24.30
CA TYR A 856 -0.69 -1.07 -23.31
C TYR A 856 -0.20 -0.18 -22.17
N VAL A 857 0.12 -0.80 -21.03
CA VAL A 857 0.90 -0.23 -19.93
C VAL A 857 2.23 -0.95 -19.79
N SER A 858 3.27 -0.25 -19.35
CA SER A 858 4.61 -0.82 -19.17
C SER A 858 5.22 -0.42 -17.82
N CYS A 859 5.55 -1.41 -17.00
CA CYS A 859 6.03 -1.25 -15.62
C CYS A 859 7.28 -2.12 -15.34
N SER A 860 7.94 -1.95 -14.19
CA SER A 860 9.06 -2.84 -13.82
C SER A 860 8.63 -4.31 -13.75
N PRO A 861 9.55 -5.29 -13.91
CA PRO A 861 9.21 -6.71 -13.97
C PRO A 861 8.38 -7.20 -12.79
N TYR A 862 8.78 -6.82 -11.56
CA TYR A 862 8.07 -7.20 -10.33
C TYR A 862 6.68 -6.53 -10.18
N ARG A 863 6.36 -5.49 -10.96
CA ARG A 863 5.02 -4.88 -10.98
C ARG A 863 4.11 -5.48 -12.05
N VAL A 864 4.60 -6.36 -12.91
CA VAL A 864 3.79 -6.98 -13.97
C VAL A 864 2.58 -7.73 -13.41
N PRO A 865 2.68 -8.57 -12.35
CA PRO A 865 1.51 -9.24 -11.78
C PRO A 865 0.44 -8.26 -11.26
N LEU A 866 0.88 -7.21 -10.57
CA LEU A 866 0.02 -6.13 -10.08
C LEU A 866 -0.69 -5.45 -11.25
N ALA A 867 0.07 -5.06 -12.29
CA ALA A 867 -0.48 -4.37 -13.45
C ALA A 867 -1.48 -5.23 -14.23
N ARG A 868 -1.25 -6.56 -14.31
CA ARG A 868 -2.20 -7.52 -14.91
C ARG A 868 -3.53 -7.55 -14.16
N LEU A 869 -3.48 -7.65 -12.82
CA LEU A 869 -4.70 -7.64 -12.00
C LEU A 869 -5.41 -6.27 -12.08
N ALA A 870 -4.68 -5.16 -11.96
CA ALA A 870 -5.25 -3.82 -12.06
C ALA A 870 -5.90 -3.56 -13.43
N ALA A 871 -5.29 -4.04 -14.52
CA ALA A 871 -5.83 -3.97 -15.87
C ALA A 871 -7.15 -4.76 -16.02
N ALA A 872 -7.23 -5.94 -15.42
CA ALA A 872 -8.46 -6.75 -15.40
C ALA A 872 -9.57 -6.04 -14.61
N GLN A 873 -9.24 -5.52 -13.41
CA GLN A 873 -10.18 -4.77 -12.58
C GLN A 873 -10.69 -3.52 -13.29
N ALA A 874 -9.82 -2.76 -13.95
CA ALA A 874 -10.19 -1.59 -14.74
C ALA A 874 -11.17 -1.96 -15.87
N THR A 875 -10.93 -3.09 -16.54
CA THR A 875 -11.81 -3.60 -17.59
C THR A 875 -13.19 -3.95 -17.03
N ILE A 876 -13.24 -4.74 -15.94
CA ILE A 876 -14.49 -5.18 -15.31
C ILE A 876 -15.32 -3.98 -14.80
N ARG A 877 -14.68 -3.03 -14.11
CA ARG A 877 -15.36 -1.82 -13.60
C ARG A 877 -15.95 -0.97 -14.72
N TYR A 878 -15.19 -0.78 -15.79
CA TYR A 878 -15.65 0.00 -16.93
C TYR A 878 -16.83 -0.65 -17.67
N GLU A 879 -16.83 -1.99 -17.80
CA GLU A 879 -17.95 -2.73 -18.38
C GLU A 879 -19.21 -2.68 -17.51
N ARG A 880 -19.08 -2.84 -16.19
CA ARG A 880 -20.21 -2.70 -15.25
C ARG A 880 -20.85 -1.33 -15.33
N ASN A 881 -20.03 -0.27 -15.32
CA ASN A 881 -20.52 1.11 -15.43
C ASN A 881 -21.24 1.36 -16.77
N LYS A 882 -20.74 0.82 -17.90
CA LYS A 882 -21.46 0.92 -19.19
C LYS A 882 -22.82 0.21 -19.18
N GLY A 883 -22.94 -0.92 -18.49
CA GLY A 883 -24.20 -1.67 -18.38
C GLY A 883 -25.28 -0.94 -17.59
N GLU A 884 -24.89 -0.20 -16.53
CA GLU A 884 -25.83 0.61 -15.75
C GLU A 884 -26.37 1.79 -16.57
N PHE A 885 -25.54 2.46 -17.40
CA PHE A 885 -26.00 3.54 -18.28
C PHE A 885 -26.98 3.09 -19.38
N ILE A 886 -26.94 1.83 -19.82
CA ILE A 886 -27.85 1.30 -20.86
C ILE A 886 -29.20 0.88 -20.26
N THR A 887 -29.24 0.58 -18.96
CA THR A 887 -30.48 0.19 -18.24
C THR A 887 -31.25 1.39 -17.66
N THR A 888 -30.70 2.61 -17.75
CA THR A 888 -31.33 3.86 -17.29
C THR A 888 -31.84 4.77 -18.41
N VAL A 889 -31.84 4.30 -19.67
CA VAL A 889 -32.40 5.03 -20.84
C VAL A 889 -33.68 4.38 -21.32
#